data_AF-A0A8H7QCJ8-F1
#
_entry.id   AF-A0A8H7QCJ8-F1
#
_cell.length_a   1.000
_cell.length_b   1.000
_cell.length_c   1.000
_cell.angle_alpha   90.00
_cell.angle_beta   90.00
_cell.angle_gamma   90.00
#
_symmetry.space_group_name_H-M   'P 1'
#
loop_
_entity.id
_entity.type
_entity.pdbx_description
1 polymer ?
#
loop_
_entity_poly.entity_id
_entity_poly.type
_entity_poly.pdbx_seq_one_letter_code
_entity_poly.pdbx_strand_id
1 'polypeptide(L)'
;MDNLKRRHIPGQQDNLAEFTEDPYETYDSTYVHEKKMQRPIPTQPPVVYSSNKYVAMYQRNKAVIIPAVLTVLALYTRFRVIGFADFVVWDEFGSHYLKQEFYFDVHPPLGKILVGLSGLLAGYDGSFKFESGSKYPEDLNYTAMRVFNAAWGAAIVPIAYYTGKQFGFSEKASVLAAVMVLCDTAYLCISRFILLDSMLLFFTATSLFTLSGFHNQRHQSFSPDWWLWLAMTGTSLGLVSSVKWVGLFAVALVGVYTIEDLWEMLGDLQMPKLTYIKHFMARAACLIVLPMCIYMLSFKLHFLLLSGSGPGDAQMSSLFQAGLRGSTLGNNPVDLVYGSKFTLKSYGYGGGLLHSHVQRYPSGSEQQQITCYHHKDGNNDWTITKKRVDGVVPSYEDVDLETVKDGDVVRLVHTMTKRQLHSHPVKAPVTTSQWEVSGYGDDDVGDDNDHWKVEIVKDLQYNDPSHVRALTTLIRLRHSQLGCLLTANNVNLPQWGFRQIEVVCDKRNETDNPHTWWNIENHENARLPAPEPNTYKSSFLHDFKHLNVAMWTSNNALVPDPDKEDVLSSEPTEWPFTTVGLRMCGWNDDAVKFYLIGNPIVWWSSILAIVGSLAAFAVYVIRMHRQIRDLAPAEWSRFYYVTKTLVLGWGFHYMPFFIMGRVTYLHHYFPAVYFGILLVPFLIDHFTAKLNKRTQLFIWSAIYILVIGVFLHFAPMAYGMVGPAANYSSRKWRLHVLPGKTYTQVVDASFRVSMASFGEEIKSQERTCVKVNVDDKEFVLCALTPKHIEQQLLDHNFVEGEEVTFSVSGKNAVHLTGNYIPDDDMDQDPYDSDLMMGSSDEEDDLEEVSEDDEEDDDDILANGIVTNGAKRLAAVEEESDEEEEEEEEVPVAKNGKKRAAEQAAAPATKKQKAQEQAKKQEAKKPEAKKEQAKKEQAKKEQAKKEEPKKEQPKKEAKKEEPKPKATKLANGLVIEDVKVGSGPKAKSGQRIGMRYIGKLQSGKVFDKNVSGKPFNFGLGRGEVIKGWDQGIVGMAIGGERRLTIPASLAYGSQNLPGIPKNSTLIFDVKLLTMK
;
A
#
# COMPACT_ATOMS: atom_id res chain seq x y z
N MET A 1 80.51 -36.30 -19.84
CA MET A 1 80.94 -34.91 -19.62
C MET A 1 79.75 -34.16 -19.05
N ASP A 2 79.66 -33.82 -17.76
CA ASP A 2 80.44 -34.26 -16.59
C ASP A 2 79.48 -34.28 -15.37
N ASN A 3 79.42 -35.35 -14.58
CA ASN A 3 80.30 -35.64 -13.43
C ASN A 3 80.35 -34.50 -12.40
N LEU A 4 80.12 -34.70 -11.09
CA LEU A 4 79.62 -35.85 -10.32
C LEU A 4 79.57 -35.42 -8.84
N LYS A 5 78.57 -35.83 -8.04
CA LYS A 5 78.77 -36.37 -6.67
C LYS A 5 77.46 -36.83 -6.00
N ARG A 6 77.53 -37.98 -5.31
CA ARG A 6 76.51 -38.56 -4.42
C ARG A 6 76.96 -38.44 -2.96
N ARG A 7 76.02 -38.39 -2.01
CA ARG A 7 76.04 -38.90 -0.59
C ARG A 7 75.03 -38.07 0.26
N HIS A 8 74.31 -38.61 1.24
CA HIS A 8 74.09 -40.01 1.66
C HIS A 8 72.68 -40.17 2.31
N ILE A 9 72.39 -41.35 2.88
CA ILE A 9 71.09 -41.87 3.34
C ILE A 9 71.20 -42.11 4.87
N PRO A 10 70.19 -41.80 5.74
CA PRO A 10 69.08 -42.74 5.97
C PRO A 10 67.69 -42.18 6.40
N GLY A 11 66.62 -42.95 6.13
CA GLY A 11 65.63 -43.15 7.20
C GLY A 11 64.11 -43.18 6.95
N GLN A 12 63.55 -43.75 5.86
CA GLN A 12 62.36 -44.65 5.95
C GLN A 12 61.91 -45.26 4.60
N GLN A 13 61.60 -46.56 4.65
CA GLN A 13 60.90 -47.41 3.65
C GLN A 13 59.39 -47.40 3.92
N ASP A 14 58.45 -47.80 3.05
CA ASP A 14 58.35 -48.07 1.59
C ASP A 14 56.84 -47.83 1.26
N ASN A 15 56.39 -47.41 0.07
CA ASN A 15 56.57 -48.00 -1.25
C ASN A 15 56.34 -46.95 -2.36
N LEU A 16 56.88 -47.18 -3.56
CA LEU A 16 56.68 -46.32 -4.73
C LEU A 16 55.50 -46.79 -5.62
N ALA A 17 54.82 -45.82 -6.22
CA ALA A 17 54.57 -45.79 -7.68
C ALA A 17 54.16 -44.37 -8.11
N GLU A 18 54.98 -43.73 -8.96
CA GLU A 18 54.58 -42.51 -9.69
C GLU A 18 53.73 -42.93 -10.93
N PHE A 19 52.60 -42.29 -11.22
CA PHE A 19 52.41 -40.95 -11.82
C PHE A 19 52.72 -40.91 -13.33
N THR A 20 51.70 -41.07 -14.17
CA THR A 20 51.43 -40.35 -15.45
C THR A 20 50.20 -40.94 -16.15
N GLU A 21 49.15 -40.15 -16.41
CA GLU A 21 48.34 -40.11 -17.65
C GLU A 21 47.27 -38.99 -17.58
N ASP A 22 46.64 -38.68 -18.71
CA ASP A 22 45.82 -37.48 -18.95
C ASP A 22 44.41 -37.50 -18.29
N PRO A 23 43.72 -36.35 -18.16
CA PRO A 23 42.40 -36.26 -17.52
C PRO A 23 41.21 -36.46 -18.50
N TYR A 24 41.42 -37.06 -19.68
CA TYR A 24 40.39 -37.30 -20.70
C TYR A 24 40.47 -38.74 -21.24
N GLU A 25 39.29 -39.35 -21.39
CA GLU A 25 39.08 -40.78 -21.71
C GLU A 25 39.57 -41.73 -20.58
N THR A 26 38.90 -42.83 -20.23
CA THR A 26 37.90 -43.63 -20.95
C THR A 26 36.61 -43.87 -20.16
N TYR A 27 35.46 -43.71 -20.84
CA TYR A 27 34.24 -44.45 -20.48
C TYR A 27 34.35 -45.86 -21.09
N ASP A 28 34.45 -46.91 -20.27
CA ASP A 28 34.27 -48.30 -20.75
C ASP A 28 33.00 -48.92 -20.16
N SER A 29 32.34 -49.77 -20.96
CA SER A 29 30.95 -50.15 -20.81
C SER A 29 30.78 -51.64 -20.48
N THR A 30 30.63 -51.96 -19.19
CA THR A 30 30.14 -53.28 -18.76
C THR A 30 28.88 -53.16 -17.90
N TYR A 31 27.76 -52.80 -18.55
CA TYR A 31 26.42 -52.97 -17.98
C TYR A 31 26.07 -54.46 -17.90
N VAL A 32 26.15 -55.04 -16.69
CA VAL A 32 25.61 -56.38 -16.41
C VAL A 32 24.19 -56.24 -15.85
N HIS A 33 23.26 -57.05 -16.38
CA HIS A 33 21.83 -56.96 -16.02
C HIS A 33 21.53 -57.24 -14.54
N GLU A 34 20.61 -56.44 -14.01
CA GLU A 34 19.65 -56.75 -12.94
C GLU A 34 20.10 -57.68 -11.78
N LYS A 35 20.62 -57.07 -10.71
CA LYS A 35 20.18 -57.42 -9.35
C LYS A 35 20.28 -56.24 -8.41
N LYS A 36 19.44 -56.25 -7.36
CA LYS A 36 19.35 -55.17 -6.36
C LYS A 36 20.67 -54.97 -5.62
N MET A 37 21.48 -54.01 -6.06
CA MET A 37 22.42 -53.32 -5.19
C MET A 37 21.88 -51.92 -4.90
N GLN A 38 21.03 -51.82 -3.87
CA GLN A 38 21.00 -50.61 -3.08
C GLN A 38 22.44 -50.44 -2.55
N ARG A 39 23.18 -49.43 -3.05
CA ARG A 39 24.40 -49.00 -2.35
C ARG A 39 23.98 -48.75 -0.90
N PRO A 40 24.62 -49.39 0.10
CA PRO A 40 24.19 -49.22 1.48
C PRO A 40 24.22 -47.73 1.80
N ILE A 41 23.08 -47.20 2.24
CA ILE A 41 22.99 -45.86 2.82
C ILE A 41 24.12 -45.78 3.85
N PRO A 42 24.95 -44.71 3.89
CA PRO A 42 25.93 -44.54 4.95
C PRO A 42 25.20 -44.58 6.30
N THR A 43 25.23 -45.74 6.96
CA THR A 43 24.45 -45.96 8.17
C THR A 43 25.05 -45.06 9.23
N GLN A 44 24.33 -43.98 9.56
CA GLN A 44 24.80 -43.04 10.57
C GLN A 44 25.15 -43.85 11.83
N PRO A 45 26.32 -43.58 12.44
CA PRO A 45 26.81 -44.38 13.55
C PRO A 45 25.71 -44.45 14.63
N PRO A 46 25.43 -45.64 15.19
CA PRO A 46 24.25 -45.87 16.00
C PRO A 46 24.18 -44.84 17.12
N VAL A 47 23.07 -44.10 17.18
CA VAL A 47 22.95 -42.91 18.04
C VAL A 47 23.15 -43.31 19.50
N VAL A 48 24.32 -42.96 20.05
CA VAL A 48 24.69 -43.27 21.43
C VAL A 48 23.91 -42.36 22.37
N TYR A 49 22.80 -42.86 22.90
CA TYR A 49 22.00 -42.19 23.91
C TYR A 49 22.71 -42.18 25.27
N SER A 50 22.45 -41.16 26.08
CA SER A 50 22.93 -41.08 27.46
C SER A 50 22.40 -42.25 28.32
N SER A 51 23.19 -42.69 29.30
CA SER A 51 22.73 -43.62 30.34
C SER A 51 21.66 -43.02 31.26
N ASN A 52 21.54 -41.69 31.33
CA ASN A 52 20.47 -41.02 32.07
C ASN A 52 19.15 -41.13 31.30
N LYS A 53 18.17 -41.85 31.87
CA LYS A 53 16.84 -42.11 31.31
C LYS A 53 16.13 -40.85 30.77
N TYR A 54 16.23 -39.72 31.47
CA TYR A 54 15.58 -38.47 31.05
C TYR A 54 16.31 -37.82 29.87
N VAL A 55 17.64 -37.84 29.86
CA VAL A 55 18.46 -37.33 28.75
C VAL A 55 18.28 -38.21 27.51
N ALA A 56 18.22 -39.54 27.66
CA ALA A 56 17.89 -40.46 26.59
C ALA A 56 16.48 -40.23 26.01
N MET A 57 15.48 -40.02 26.87
CA MET A 57 14.12 -39.68 26.45
C MET A 57 14.09 -38.37 25.65
N TYR A 58 14.79 -37.34 26.10
CA TYR A 58 14.93 -36.09 25.34
C TYR A 58 15.64 -36.31 24.00
N GLN A 59 16.83 -36.93 24.01
CA GLN A 59 17.63 -37.18 22.80
C GLN A 59 16.88 -37.98 21.74
N ARG A 60 16.04 -38.95 22.15
CA ARG A 60 15.19 -39.75 21.25
C ARG A 60 14.01 -38.98 20.65
N ASN A 61 13.45 -38.00 21.39
CA ASN A 61 12.21 -37.30 21.02
C ASN A 61 12.39 -35.81 20.69
N LYS A 62 13.61 -35.28 20.71
CA LYS A 62 13.95 -33.85 20.49
C LYS A 62 13.36 -33.26 19.20
N ALA A 63 13.28 -34.06 18.14
CA ALA A 63 12.68 -33.67 16.86
C ALA A 63 11.18 -33.32 16.94
N VAL A 64 10.50 -33.75 18.01
CA VAL A 64 9.09 -33.40 18.32
C VAL A 64 9.03 -32.40 19.49
N ILE A 65 9.84 -32.62 20.54
CA ILE A 65 9.83 -31.76 21.75
C ILE A 65 10.21 -30.31 21.42
N ILE A 66 11.24 -30.07 20.62
CA ILE A 66 11.72 -28.72 20.31
C ILE A 66 10.65 -27.93 19.52
N PRO A 67 10.09 -28.43 18.40
CA PRO A 67 8.95 -27.80 17.73
C PRO A 67 7.71 -27.61 18.63
N ALA A 68 7.40 -28.55 19.51
CA ALA A 68 6.26 -28.41 20.42
C ALA A 68 6.45 -27.25 21.40
N VAL A 69 7.64 -27.12 22.03
CA VAL A 69 7.97 -25.99 22.91
C VAL A 69 7.95 -24.66 22.14
N LEU A 70 8.57 -24.61 20.96
CA LEU A 70 8.55 -23.43 20.09
C LEU A 70 7.12 -23.04 19.68
N THR A 71 6.24 -24.00 19.42
CA THR A 71 4.82 -23.77 19.10
C THR A 71 4.06 -23.22 20.31
N VAL A 72 4.28 -23.76 21.51
CA VAL A 72 3.67 -23.23 22.75
C VAL A 72 4.11 -21.79 23.02
N LEU A 73 5.40 -21.47 22.82
CA LEU A 73 5.92 -20.10 22.94
C LEU A 73 5.36 -19.17 21.84
N ALA A 74 5.17 -19.66 20.62
CA ALA A 74 4.54 -18.91 19.55
C ALA A 74 3.08 -18.59 19.86
N LEU A 75 2.28 -19.58 20.26
CA LEU A 75 0.88 -19.39 20.67
C LEU A 75 0.79 -18.43 21.88
N TYR A 76 1.65 -18.61 22.89
CA TYR A 76 1.70 -17.71 24.05
C TYR A 76 2.01 -16.27 23.66
N THR A 77 3.05 -16.02 22.86
CA THR A 77 3.41 -14.65 22.43
C THR A 77 2.33 -14.03 21.55
N ARG A 78 1.82 -14.75 20.55
CA ARG A 78 0.81 -14.20 19.63
C ARG A 78 -0.55 -13.96 20.32
N PHE A 79 -1.01 -14.84 21.20
CA PHE A 79 -2.33 -14.69 21.85
C PHE A 79 -2.33 -13.83 23.12
N ARG A 80 -1.16 -13.53 23.72
CA ARG A 80 -1.08 -12.66 24.91
C ARG A 80 -1.70 -11.29 24.64
N VAL A 81 -2.61 -10.88 25.52
CA VAL A 81 -3.36 -9.60 25.51
C VAL A 81 -4.00 -9.23 24.15
N ILE A 82 -4.41 -10.22 23.35
CA ILE A 82 -4.91 -10.01 21.97
C ILE A 82 -6.27 -9.26 21.90
N GLY A 83 -7.13 -9.44 22.91
CA GLY A 83 -8.37 -8.71 23.10
C GLY A 83 -8.24 -7.40 23.91
N PHE A 84 -7.03 -6.86 24.09
CA PHE A 84 -6.81 -5.66 24.92
C PHE A 84 -7.20 -4.35 24.23
N ALA A 85 -7.06 -4.28 22.91
CA ALA A 85 -7.48 -3.12 22.11
C ALA A 85 -8.87 -3.39 21.53
N ASP A 86 -9.88 -2.74 22.08
CA ASP A 86 -11.30 -2.90 21.75
C ASP A 86 -11.77 -2.07 20.55
N PHE A 87 -10.84 -1.66 19.69
CA PHE A 87 -11.08 -0.84 18.50
C PHE A 87 -10.43 -1.40 17.24
N VAL A 88 -10.95 -0.96 16.09
CA VAL A 88 -10.48 -1.29 14.74
C VAL A 88 -9.12 -0.63 14.50
N VAL A 89 -8.12 -1.46 14.23
CA VAL A 89 -6.74 -1.09 13.92
C VAL A 89 -6.58 -0.89 12.40
N TRP A 90 -5.46 -0.32 11.96
CA TRP A 90 -5.10 -0.14 10.55
C TRP A 90 -5.41 -1.40 9.72
N ASP A 91 -6.13 -1.21 8.62
CA ASP A 91 -6.53 -2.19 7.59
C ASP A 91 -7.29 -3.46 8.07
N GLU A 92 -7.86 -3.48 9.28
CA GLU A 92 -8.74 -4.59 9.69
C GLU A 92 -10.07 -4.59 8.91
N PHE A 93 -10.48 -5.74 8.35
CA PHE A 93 -11.71 -5.88 7.53
C PHE A 93 -12.44 -7.21 7.81
N GLY A 94 -13.59 -7.46 7.16
CA GLY A 94 -14.18 -8.81 7.09
C GLY A 94 -15.66 -8.93 6.70
N SER A 95 -16.44 -7.85 6.78
CA SER A 95 -17.91 -7.87 6.76
C SER A 95 -18.58 -8.44 5.50
N HIS A 96 -18.02 -8.22 4.31
CA HIS A 96 -18.76 -8.41 3.05
C HIS A 96 -19.07 -9.88 2.71
N TYR A 97 -18.18 -10.83 3.03
CA TYR A 97 -18.46 -12.25 2.80
C TYR A 97 -19.62 -12.79 3.65
N LEU A 98 -19.81 -12.24 4.85
CA LEU A 98 -20.90 -12.62 5.75
C LEU A 98 -22.24 -12.03 5.28
N LYS A 99 -22.21 -10.78 4.79
CA LYS A 99 -23.35 -10.11 4.14
C LYS A 99 -23.68 -10.65 2.74
N GLN A 100 -22.77 -11.42 2.12
CA GLN A 100 -22.84 -11.87 0.72
C GLN A 100 -22.86 -10.70 -0.30
N GLU A 101 -22.34 -9.53 0.09
CA GLU A 101 -22.32 -8.30 -0.75
C GLU A 101 -21.06 -8.28 -1.63
N PHE A 102 -21.22 -8.11 -2.94
CA PHE A 102 -20.08 -7.98 -3.85
C PHE A 102 -19.31 -6.68 -3.59
N TYR A 103 -17.99 -6.80 -3.49
CA TYR A 103 -17.07 -5.68 -3.34
C TYR A 103 -15.82 -5.94 -4.18
N PHE A 104 -15.17 -4.84 -4.58
CA PHE A 104 -13.96 -4.86 -5.39
C PHE A 104 -12.75 -4.51 -4.52
N ASP A 105 -11.62 -5.15 -4.80
CA ASP A 105 -10.36 -4.99 -4.07
C ASP A 105 -9.17 -5.41 -4.95
N VAL A 106 -8.00 -4.79 -4.78
CA VAL A 106 -6.79 -5.05 -5.59
C VAL A 106 -6.07 -6.36 -5.24
N HIS A 107 -6.37 -7.00 -4.12
CA HIS A 107 -5.74 -8.26 -3.71
C HIS A 107 -6.64 -9.48 -3.96
N PRO A 108 -6.07 -10.62 -4.40
CA PRO A 108 -6.77 -11.90 -4.51
C PRO A 108 -7.60 -12.31 -3.27
N PRO A 109 -8.63 -13.16 -3.44
CA PRO A 109 -9.69 -13.27 -2.47
C PRO A 109 -9.43 -14.22 -1.29
N LEU A 110 -8.49 -15.17 -1.38
CA LEU A 110 -8.39 -16.28 -0.40
C LEU A 110 -8.15 -15.77 1.03
N GLY A 111 -7.22 -14.83 1.21
CA GLY A 111 -6.94 -14.26 2.54
C GLY A 111 -8.19 -13.61 3.13
N LYS A 112 -9.01 -12.99 2.28
CA LYS A 112 -10.24 -12.31 2.70
C LYS A 112 -11.40 -13.28 2.94
N ILE A 113 -11.49 -14.38 2.19
CA ILE A 113 -12.39 -15.50 2.46
C ILE A 113 -12.05 -16.13 3.83
N LEU A 114 -10.76 -16.31 4.15
CA LEU A 114 -10.31 -16.83 5.44
C LEU A 114 -10.60 -15.86 6.60
N VAL A 115 -10.48 -14.54 6.39
CA VAL A 115 -10.96 -13.53 7.35
C VAL A 115 -12.48 -13.61 7.53
N GLY A 116 -13.26 -13.74 6.45
CA GLY A 116 -14.71 -13.95 6.52
C GLY A 116 -15.08 -15.22 7.30
N LEU A 117 -14.37 -16.32 7.08
CA LEU A 117 -14.49 -17.56 7.85
C LEU A 117 -14.17 -17.35 9.33
N SER A 118 -13.15 -16.53 9.65
CA SER A 118 -12.86 -16.18 11.05
C SER A 118 -14.01 -15.44 11.74
N GLY A 119 -14.74 -14.59 11.00
CA GLY A 119 -15.95 -13.93 11.48
C GLY A 119 -17.10 -14.92 11.70
N LEU A 120 -17.34 -15.82 10.74
CA LEU A 120 -18.35 -16.87 10.87
C LEU A 120 -18.10 -17.77 12.11
N LEU A 121 -16.84 -18.17 12.33
CA LEU A 121 -16.43 -18.94 13.50
C LEU A 121 -16.50 -18.14 14.82
N ALA A 122 -16.40 -16.81 14.75
CA ALA A 122 -16.60 -15.90 15.89
C ALA A 122 -18.09 -15.60 16.18
N GLY A 123 -19.03 -16.10 15.37
CA GLY A 123 -20.47 -15.83 15.49
C GLY A 123 -20.91 -14.47 14.93
N TYR A 124 -20.07 -13.80 14.15
CA TYR A 124 -20.34 -12.50 13.54
C TYR A 124 -21.17 -12.64 12.26
N ASP A 125 -22.19 -11.79 12.10
CA ASP A 125 -23.14 -11.75 10.99
C ASP A 125 -22.74 -10.79 9.85
N GLY A 126 -21.63 -10.07 10.00
CA GLY A 126 -21.20 -9.04 9.06
C GLY A 126 -21.80 -7.65 9.31
N SER A 127 -22.72 -7.45 10.27
CA SER A 127 -23.49 -6.21 10.49
C SER A 127 -22.63 -4.94 10.63
N PHE A 128 -21.70 -4.95 11.59
CA PHE A 128 -20.70 -3.90 11.87
C PHE A 128 -19.88 -3.53 10.61
N LYS A 129 -19.29 -2.33 10.59
CA LYS A 129 -18.32 -1.90 9.58
C LYS A 129 -17.01 -1.56 10.27
N PHE A 130 -15.91 -2.07 9.74
CA PHE A 130 -14.56 -1.84 10.27
C PHE A 130 -14.04 -0.46 9.85
N GLU A 131 -14.60 0.61 10.42
CA GLU A 131 -14.11 1.97 10.22
C GLU A 131 -12.91 2.21 11.16
N SER A 132 -11.77 2.67 10.63
CA SER A 132 -10.53 2.77 11.41
C SER A 132 -10.67 3.63 12.67
N GLY A 133 -10.24 3.11 13.82
CA GLY A 133 -10.38 3.75 15.13
C GLY A 133 -11.78 3.68 15.74
N SER A 134 -12.77 3.06 15.07
CA SER A 134 -14.07 2.79 15.69
C SER A 134 -13.95 1.68 16.75
N LYS A 135 -14.74 1.79 17.83
CA LYS A 135 -14.81 0.78 18.89
C LYS A 135 -15.68 -0.39 18.44
N TYR A 136 -15.24 -1.62 18.73
CA TYR A 136 -16.03 -2.82 18.50
C TYR A 136 -17.27 -2.87 19.41
N PRO A 137 -18.42 -3.32 18.89
CA PRO A 137 -19.63 -3.51 19.67
C PRO A 137 -19.53 -4.79 20.54
N GLU A 138 -20.30 -4.84 21.62
CA GLU A 138 -20.19 -5.88 22.67
C GLU A 138 -20.61 -7.30 22.19
N ASP A 139 -21.33 -7.39 21.08
CA ASP A 139 -21.76 -8.63 20.43
C ASP A 139 -20.73 -9.19 19.44
N LEU A 140 -19.77 -8.39 18.97
CA LEU A 140 -18.74 -8.82 18.02
C LEU A 140 -17.52 -9.40 18.75
N ASN A 141 -17.35 -10.72 18.69
CA ASN A 141 -16.15 -11.41 19.20
C ASN A 141 -14.91 -11.22 18.27
N TYR A 142 -14.45 -9.97 18.13
CA TYR A 142 -13.23 -9.62 17.41
C TYR A 142 -11.98 -10.33 17.99
N THR A 143 -12.02 -10.72 19.27
CA THR A 143 -10.94 -11.49 19.92
C THR A 143 -10.76 -12.86 19.26
N ALA A 144 -11.84 -13.57 18.94
CA ALA A 144 -11.77 -14.85 18.22
C ALA A 144 -11.24 -14.67 16.78
N MET A 145 -11.66 -13.61 16.08
CA MET A 145 -11.14 -13.27 14.75
C MET A 145 -9.64 -12.97 14.78
N ARG A 146 -9.16 -12.21 15.78
CA ARG A 146 -7.74 -11.95 15.97
C ARG A 146 -6.95 -13.21 16.35
N VAL A 147 -7.48 -14.08 17.21
CA VAL A 147 -6.86 -15.39 17.53
C VAL A 147 -6.69 -16.26 16.29
N PHE A 148 -7.66 -16.27 15.35
CA PHE A 148 -7.53 -16.97 14.07
C PHE A 148 -6.38 -16.43 13.22
N ASN A 149 -6.25 -15.11 13.06
CA ASN A 149 -5.16 -14.49 12.30
C ASN A 149 -3.79 -14.72 12.97
N ALA A 150 -3.75 -14.59 14.30
CA ALA A 150 -2.59 -14.82 15.14
C ALA A 150 -2.12 -16.28 15.13
N ALA A 151 -3.00 -17.26 14.87
CA ALA A 151 -2.63 -18.66 14.73
C ALA A 151 -1.74 -18.90 13.50
N TRP A 152 -2.01 -18.25 12.36
CA TRP A 152 -1.13 -18.29 11.18
C TRP A 152 0.26 -17.73 11.52
N GLY A 153 0.32 -16.56 12.17
CA GLY A 153 1.57 -15.92 12.62
C GLY A 153 2.32 -16.68 13.74
N ALA A 154 1.65 -17.57 14.47
CA ALA A 154 2.29 -18.51 15.39
C ALA A 154 2.87 -19.73 14.66
N ALA A 155 2.18 -20.24 13.64
CA ALA A 155 2.59 -21.43 12.90
C ALA A 155 3.86 -21.22 12.03
N ILE A 156 4.22 -19.98 11.68
CA ILE A 156 5.49 -19.66 11.00
C ILE A 156 6.71 -20.11 11.83
N VAL A 157 6.63 -20.05 13.17
CA VAL A 157 7.75 -20.36 14.08
C VAL A 157 8.23 -21.82 13.96
N PRO A 158 7.39 -22.87 14.13
CA PRO A 158 7.82 -24.25 13.88
C PRO A 158 8.18 -24.51 12.41
N ILE A 159 7.56 -23.82 11.44
CA ILE A 159 7.95 -23.93 10.02
C ILE A 159 9.38 -23.44 9.79
N ALA A 160 9.80 -22.34 10.42
CA ALA A 160 11.18 -21.85 10.34
C ALA A 160 12.19 -22.86 10.91
N TYR A 161 11.88 -23.51 12.04
CA TYR A 161 12.68 -24.61 12.58
C TYR A 161 12.81 -25.77 11.58
N TYR A 162 11.68 -26.26 11.04
CA TYR A 162 11.68 -27.39 10.11
C TYR A 162 12.33 -27.05 8.76
N THR A 163 12.24 -25.80 8.30
CA THR A 163 12.95 -25.30 7.11
C THR A 163 14.47 -25.31 7.33
N GLY A 164 14.94 -24.85 8.50
CA GLY A 164 16.34 -25.02 8.91
C GLY A 164 16.76 -26.51 8.97
N LYS A 165 15.88 -27.41 9.44
CA LYS A 165 16.15 -28.85 9.38
C LYS A 165 16.26 -29.39 7.96
N GLN A 166 15.42 -28.96 7.02
CA GLN A 166 15.50 -29.36 5.61
C GLN A 166 16.79 -28.83 4.96
N PHE A 167 17.21 -27.60 5.24
CA PHE A 167 18.50 -27.05 4.80
C PHE A 167 19.72 -27.65 5.52
N GLY A 168 19.54 -28.65 6.38
CA GLY A 168 20.65 -29.34 7.04
C GLY A 168 21.39 -28.49 8.08
N PHE A 169 20.73 -27.50 8.69
CA PHE A 169 21.28 -26.68 9.77
C PHE A 169 21.52 -27.54 11.03
N SER A 170 22.46 -27.15 11.89
CA SER A 170 22.57 -27.71 13.23
C SER A 170 21.30 -27.45 14.07
N GLU A 171 21.16 -28.18 15.17
CA GLU A 171 20.04 -28.00 16.11
C GLU A 171 20.01 -26.59 16.71
N LYS A 172 21.19 -26.00 16.99
CA LYS A 172 21.33 -24.63 17.49
C LYS A 172 20.87 -23.61 16.46
N ALA A 173 21.30 -23.76 15.20
CA ALA A 173 20.92 -22.88 14.11
C ALA A 173 19.43 -22.97 13.77
N SER A 174 18.85 -24.16 13.83
CA SER A 174 17.42 -24.40 13.59
C SER A 174 16.54 -23.78 14.67
N VAL A 175 16.97 -23.83 15.93
CA VAL A 175 16.28 -23.13 17.03
C VAL A 175 16.45 -21.62 16.90
N LEU A 176 17.62 -21.11 16.49
CA LEU A 176 17.83 -19.66 16.33
C LEU A 176 16.96 -19.09 15.21
N ALA A 177 16.85 -19.79 14.07
CA ALA A 177 15.92 -19.44 12.99
C ALA A 177 14.49 -19.24 13.50
N ALA A 178 13.98 -20.20 14.30
CA ALA A 178 12.65 -20.11 14.88
C ALA A 178 12.54 -19.03 15.98
N VAL A 179 13.58 -18.84 16.80
CA VAL A 179 13.62 -17.80 17.83
C VAL A 179 13.65 -16.40 17.21
N MET A 180 14.36 -16.17 16.11
CA MET A 180 14.34 -14.88 15.40
C MET A 180 12.95 -14.57 14.81
N VAL A 181 12.25 -15.56 14.25
CA VAL A 181 10.84 -15.41 13.82
C VAL A 181 9.87 -15.22 14.99
N LEU A 182 10.10 -15.89 16.13
CA LEU A 182 9.33 -15.76 17.36
C LEU A 182 9.49 -14.36 17.98
N CYS A 183 10.71 -13.84 17.99
CA CYS A 183 11.14 -12.61 18.64
C CYS A 183 11.24 -11.40 17.69
N ASP A 184 10.75 -11.51 16.45
CA ASP A 184 10.54 -10.32 15.62
C ASP A 184 9.24 -9.58 16.03
N THR A 185 9.38 -8.29 16.28
CA THR A 185 8.29 -7.44 16.78
C THR A 185 7.31 -7.02 15.68
N ALA A 186 7.74 -6.95 14.41
CA ALA A 186 6.85 -6.63 13.30
C ALA A 186 5.93 -7.81 12.99
N TYR A 187 6.47 -9.03 12.92
CA TYR A 187 5.70 -10.27 12.77
C TYR A 187 4.72 -10.48 13.93
N LEU A 188 5.15 -10.20 15.17
CA LEU A 188 4.26 -10.25 16.33
C LEU A 188 3.16 -9.19 16.24
N CYS A 189 3.47 -7.96 15.83
CA CYS A 189 2.48 -6.89 15.70
C CYS A 189 1.46 -7.19 14.60
N ILE A 190 1.91 -7.44 13.36
CA ILE A 190 1.03 -7.60 12.19
C ILE A 190 0.11 -8.82 12.29
N SER A 191 0.55 -9.90 12.93
CA SER A 191 -0.25 -11.13 13.05
C SER A 191 -1.32 -11.08 14.14
N ARG A 192 -1.28 -10.10 15.06
CA ARG A 192 -2.26 -9.98 16.16
C ARG A 192 -3.57 -9.31 15.74
N PHE A 193 -3.65 -8.76 14.53
CA PHE A 193 -4.80 -8.04 14.00
C PHE A 193 -5.50 -8.84 12.90
N ILE A 194 -6.68 -8.40 12.49
CA ILE A 194 -7.50 -9.03 11.44
C ILE A 194 -6.94 -8.66 10.06
N LEU A 195 -5.70 -9.11 9.79
CA LEU A 195 -4.88 -8.74 8.65
C LEU A 195 -4.39 -9.97 7.87
N LEU A 196 -4.54 -9.91 6.55
CA LEU A 196 -4.22 -10.99 5.62
C LEU A 196 -2.71 -11.26 5.48
N ASP A 197 -1.85 -10.33 5.90
CA ASP A 197 -0.40 -10.49 5.85
C ASP A 197 0.13 -11.61 6.76
N SER A 198 -0.60 -11.92 7.83
CA SER A 198 -0.38 -13.12 8.64
C SER A 198 -0.41 -14.42 7.81
N MET A 199 -1.33 -14.47 6.84
CA MET A 199 -1.54 -15.60 5.93
C MET A 199 -0.55 -15.56 4.76
N LEU A 200 -0.24 -14.37 4.23
CA LEU A 200 0.79 -14.19 3.19
C LEU A 200 2.14 -14.72 3.68
N LEU A 201 2.56 -14.35 4.89
CA LEU A 201 3.82 -14.80 5.48
C LEU A 201 3.82 -16.30 5.75
N PHE A 202 2.70 -16.86 6.24
CA PHE A 202 2.55 -18.31 6.42
C PHE A 202 2.66 -19.09 5.10
N PHE A 203 1.99 -18.64 4.03
CA PHE A 203 2.06 -19.33 2.74
C PHE A 203 3.41 -19.12 2.03
N THR A 204 4.07 -17.97 2.23
CA THR A 204 5.47 -17.76 1.79
C THR A 204 6.44 -18.71 2.51
N ALA A 205 6.32 -18.82 3.84
CA ALA A 205 7.13 -19.73 4.65
C ALA A 205 6.89 -21.20 4.31
N THR A 206 5.64 -21.62 4.09
CA THR A 206 5.36 -23.00 3.63
C THR A 206 5.82 -23.25 2.20
N SER A 207 5.85 -22.25 1.31
CA SER A 207 6.39 -22.39 -0.05
C SER A 207 7.89 -22.70 0.00
N LEU A 208 8.66 -21.98 0.82
CA LEU A 208 10.08 -22.28 1.02
C LEU A 208 10.32 -23.63 1.71
N PHE A 209 9.54 -23.94 2.75
CA PHE A 209 9.62 -25.23 3.44
C PHE A 209 9.37 -26.41 2.50
N THR A 210 8.31 -26.34 1.69
CA THR A 210 7.94 -27.42 0.76
C THR A 210 8.93 -27.55 -0.40
N LEU A 211 9.45 -26.44 -0.92
CA LEU A 211 10.58 -26.43 -1.87
C LEU A 211 11.82 -27.11 -1.28
N SER A 212 12.18 -26.81 -0.04
CA SER A 212 13.35 -27.40 0.62
C SER A 212 13.21 -28.91 0.86
N GLY A 213 11.98 -29.39 1.12
CA GLY A 213 11.67 -30.83 1.11
C GLY A 213 11.81 -31.44 -0.28
N PHE A 214 11.20 -30.83 -1.29
CA PHE A 214 11.28 -31.30 -2.69
C PHE A 214 12.73 -31.45 -3.17
N HIS A 215 13.60 -30.48 -2.86
CA HIS A 215 15.03 -30.55 -3.15
C HIS A 215 15.72 -31.76 -2.48
N ASN A 216 15.39 -32.04 -1.22
CA ASN A 216 15.94 -33.19 -0.48
C ASN A 216 15.48 -34.54 -1.04
N GLN A 217 14.41 -34.58 -1.84
CA GLN A 217 13.93 -35.77 -2.52
C GLN A 217 14.48 -35.93 -3.95
N ARG A 218 15.29 -34.99 -4.48
CA ARG A 218 15.75 -35.00 -5.89
C ARG A 218 16.41 -36.30 -6.34
N HIS A 219 17.20 -36.94 -5.47
CA HIS A 219 17.85 -38.22 -5.73
C HIS A 219 16.91 -39.45 -5.71
N GLN A 220 15.64 -39.28 -5.32
CA GLN A 220 14.60 -40.31 -5.31
C GLN A 220 13.40 -39.83 -6.15
N SER A 221 13.70 -39.32 -7.34
CA SER A 221 12.72 -38.77 -8.28
C SER A 221 11.60 -39.77 -8.64
N PHE A 222 10.38 -39.25 -8.77
CA PHE A 222 9.12 -40.01 -8.96
C PHE A 222 8.73 -40.98 -7.83
N SER A 223 9.42 -40.99 -6.69
CA SER A 223 8.94 -41.66 -5.47
C SER A 223 7.64 -41.02 -4.94
N PRO A 224 6.86 -41.72 -4.10
CA PRO A 224 5.67 -41.14 -3.46
C PRO A 224 5.99 -39.85 -2.67
N ASP A 225 7.13 -39.82 -1.97
CA ASP A 225 7.57 -38.65 -1.23
C ASP A 225 7.95 -37.49 -2.16
N TRP A 226 8.66 -37.76 -3.26
CA TRP A 226 8.99 -36.74 -4.27
C TRP A 226 7.73 -36.10 -4.86
N TRP A 227 6.72 -36.91 -5.19
CA TRP A 227 5.42 -36.42 -5.65
C TRP A 227 4.66 -35.65 -4.57
N LEU A 228 4.69 -36.09 -3.31
CA LEU A 228 4.07 -35.41 -2.18
C LEU A 228 4.66 -34.01 -1.98
N TRP A 229 5.99 -33.87 -1.92
CA TRP A 229 6.64 -32.56 -1.76
C TRP A 229 6.46 -31.65 -2.97
N LEU A 230 6.50 -32.19 -4.19
CA LEU A 230 6.21 -31.45 -5.41
C LEU A 230 4.77 -30.91 -5.43
N ALA A 231 3.78 -31.73 -5.07
CA ALA A 231 2.38 -31.33 -5.00
C ALA A 231 2.10 -30.36 -3.84
N MET A 232 2.77 -30.51 -2.69
CA MET A 232 2.67 -29.55 -1.58
C MET A 232 3.29 -28.20 -1.94
N THR A 233 4.40 -28.17 -2.68
CA THR A 233 5.00 -26.92 -3.20
C THR A 233 4.02 -26.23 -4.13
N GLY A 234 3.46 -26.95 -5.11
CA GLY A 234 2.39 -26.45 -5.98
C GLY A 234 1.16 -25.93 -5.23
N THR A 235 0.76 -26.64 -4.18
CA THR A 235 -0.37 -26.24 -3.33
C THR A 235 -0.07 -24.93 -2.60
N SER A 236 1.10 -24.80 -1.98
CA SER A 236 1.50 -23.58 -1.27
C SER A 236 1.66 -22.38 -2.21
N LEU A 237 2.23 -22.58 -3.42
CA LEU A 237 2.31 -21.54 -4.46
C LEU A 237 0.92 -21.06 -4.92
N GLY A 238 -0.04 -21.96 -5.05
CA GLY A 238 -1.43 -21.61 -5.34
C GLY A 238 -2.05 -20.78 -4.22
N LEU A 239 -1.85 -21.19 -2.96
CA LEU A 239 -2.41 -20.52 -1.79
C LEU A 239 -1.78 -19.13 -1.56
N VAL A 240 -0.46 -18.97 -1.62
CA VAL A 240 0.23 -17.67 -1.42
C VAL A 240 -0.20 -16.64 -2.47
N SER A 241 -0.24 -17.06 -3.75
CA SER A 241 -0.68 -16.22 -4.87
C SER A 241 -2.15 -15.81 -4.74
N SER A 242 -2.98 -16.65 -4.11
CA SER A 242 -4.40 -16.38 -3.86
C SER A 242 -4.67 -15.43 -2.68
N VAL A 243 -3.65 -15.07 -1.88
CA VAL A 243 -3.78 -14.11 -0.76
C VAL A 243 -3.37 -12.70 -1.16
N LYS A 244 -2.20 -12.51 -1.76
CA LYS A 244 -1.66 -11.22 -2.23
C LYS A 244 -0.76 -11.52 -3.45
N TRP A 245 -0.77 -10.67 -4.48
CA TRP A 245 0.08 -10.87 -5.68
C TRP A 245 1.58 -10.84 -5.41
N VAL A 246 2.02 -10.34 -4.25
CA VAL A 246 3.39 -10.50 -3.74
C VAL A 246 3.80 -11.99 -3.66
N GLY A 247 2.84 -12.91 -3.49
CA GLY A 247 3.07 -14.36 -3.57
C GLY A 247 3.58 -14.86 -4.92
N LEU A 248 3.44 -14.10 -6.01
CA LEU A 248 4.04 -14.43 -7.31
C LEU A 248 5.58 -14.40 -7.27
N PHE A 249 6.18 -13.72 -6.28
CA PHE A 249 7.63 -13.75 -6.06
C PHE A 249 8.11 -15.09 -5.48
N ALA A 250 7.26 -15.82 -4.74
CA ALA A 250 7.52 -17.21 -4.37
C ALA A 250 7.42 -18.14 -5.60
N VAL A 251 6.48 -17.87 -6.51
CA VAL A 251 6.39 -18.57 -7.81
C VAL A 251 7.64 -18.31 -8.65
N ALA A 252 8.17 -17.08 -8.68
CA ALA A 252 9.42 -16.75 -9.37
C ALA A 252 10.63 -17.50 -8.79
N LEU A 253 10.76 -17.56 -7.46
CA LEU A 253 11.82 -18.32 -6.78
C LEU A 253 11.78 -19.82 -7.14
N VAL A 254 10.61 -20.46 -7.04
CA VAL A 254 10.43 -21.88 -7.40
C VAL A 254 10.60 -22.09 -8.91
N GLY A 255 10.23 -21.10 -9.73
CA GLY A 255 10.43 -21.09 -11.17
C GLY A 255 11.91 -21.12 -11.56
N VAL A 256 12.73 -20.23 -10.99
CA VAL A 256 14.19 -20.23 -11.24
C VAL A 256 14.84 -21.51 -10.75
N TYR A 257 14.49 -21.99 -9.54
CA TYR A 257 14.94 -23.30 -9.07
C TYR A 257 14.56 -24.42 -10.05
N THR A 258 13.34 -24.41 -10.58
CA THR A 258 12.84 -25.41 -11.54
C THR A 258 13.55 -25.35 -12.88
N ILE A 259 13.90 -24.15 -13.36
CA ILE A 259 14.65 -23.96 -14.60
C ILE A 259 16.08 -24.49 -14.44
N GLU A 260 16.75 -24.21 -13.32
CA GLU A 260 18.09 -24.71 -13.01
C GLU A 260 18.11 -26.24 -12.81
N ASP A 261 17.16 -26.79 -12.05
CA ASP A 261 16.96 -28.23 -11.83
C ASP A 261 16.66 -28.98 -13.15
N LEU A 262 15.93 -28.37 -14.08
CA LEU A 262 15.75 -28.91 -15.44
C LEU A 262 16.97 -28.70 -16.35
N TRP A 263 17.77 -27.65 -16.15
CA TRP A 263 19.00 -27.41 -16.90
C TRP A 263 20.12 -28.38 -16.51
N GLU A 264 20.31 -28.65 -15.21
CA GLU A 264 21.18 -29.71 -14.70
C GLU A 264 20.77 -31.08 -15.27
N MET A 265 19.45 -31.39 -15.30
CA MET A 265 18.93 -32.64 -15.89
C MET A 265 19.06 -32.71 -17.43
N LEU A 266 19.19 -31.59 -18.12
CA LEU A 266 19.44 -31.55 -19.57
C LEU A 266 20.93 -31.76 -19.89
N GLY A 267 21.83 -31.36 -18.98
CA GLY A 267 23.26 -31.63 -19.06
C GLY A 267 23.66 -33.07 -18.73
N ASP A 268 22.80 -33.84 -18.08
CA ASP A 268 23.02 -35.27 -17.83
C ASP A 268 22.82 -36.09 -19.12
N LEU A 269 23.91 -36.27 -19.87
CA LEU A 269 23.94 -37.06 -21.11
C LEU A 269 23.60 -38.56 -20.90
N GLN A 270 23.58 -39.06 -19.66
CA GLN A 270 23.14 -40.42 -19.34
C GLN A 270 21.62 -40.50 -19.10
N MET A 271 20.91 -39.39 -18.99
CA MET A 271 19.47 -39.38 -18.73
C MET A 271 18.66 -39.77 -19.97
N PRO A 272 17.78 -40.80 -19.90
CA PRO A 272 16.88 -41.10 -21.01
C PRO A 272 15.92 -39.95 -21.28
N LYS A 273 15.78 -39.53 -22.55
CA LYS A 273 14.91 -38.41 -22.97
C LYS A 273 13.47 -38.51 -22.45
N LEU A 274 12.93 -39.72 -22.32
CA LEU A 274 11.60 -39.96 -21.74
C LEU A 274 11.52 -39.64 -20.24
N THR A 275 12.61 -39.85 -19.48
CA THR A 275 12.73 -39.48 -18.07
C THR A 275 12.78 -37.96 -17.92
N TYR A 276 13.53 -37.26 -18.78
CA TYR A 276 13.53 -35.80 -18.86
C TYR A 276 12.12 -35.24 -19.17
N ILE A 277 11.42 -35.80 -20.16
CA ILE A 277 10.04 -35.38 -20.49
C ILE A 277 9.07 -35.63 -19.32
N LYS A 278 9.18 -36.77 -18.61
CA LYS A 278 8.41 -37.00 -17.37
C LYS A 278 8.72 -35.94 -16.31
N HIS A 279 9.98 -35.54 -16.18
CA HIS A 279 10.43 -34.52 -15.24
C HIS A 279 9.88 -33.12 -15.57
N PHE A 280 9.83 -32.76 -16.85
CA PHE A 280 9.21 -31.54 -17.34
C PHE A 280 7.70 -31.55 -17.08
N MET A 281 7.00 -32.60 -17.52
CA MET A 281 5.54 -32.72 -17.39
C MET A 281 5.07 -32.76 -15.92
N ALA A 282 5.82 -33.43 -15.04
CA ALA A 282 5.53 -33.46 -13.60
C ALA A 282 5.62 -32.07 -12.97
N ARG A 283 6.69 -31.32 -13.26
CA ARG A 283 6.85 -29.95 -12.76
C ARG A 283 5.83 -29.00 -13.39
N ALA A 284 5.49 -29.12 -14.68
CA ALA A 284 4.42 -28.33 -15.29
C ALA A 284 3.04 -28.58 -14.66
N ALA A 285 2.68 -29.86 -14.41
CA ALA A 285 1.42 -30.21 -13.78
C ALA A 285 1.33 -29.68 -12.34
N CYS A 286 2.37 -29.89 -11.52
CA CYS A 286 2.34 -29.53 -10.11
C CYS A 286 2.73 -28.08 -9.80
N LEU A 287 3.57 -27.41 -10.59
CA LEU A 287 4.08 -26.06 -10.31
C LEU A 287 3.50 -24.97 -11.23
N ILE A 288 2.64 -25.33 -12.20
CA ILE A 288 1.88 -24.37 -13.01
C ILE A 288 0.39 -24.66 -12.93
N VAL A 289 -0.05 -25.86 -13.37
CA VAL A 289 -1.49 -26.19 -13.47
C VAL A 289 -2.16 -26.25 -12.10
N LEU A 290 -1.57 -26.94 -11.12
CA LEU A 290 -2.11 -27.01 -9.76
C LEU A 290 -2.23 -25.63 -9.06
N PRO A 291 -1.19 -24.77 -9.02
CA PRO A 291 -1.31 -23.39 -8.54
C PRO A 291 -2.42 -22.59 -9.24
N MET A 292 -2.51 -22.67 -10.58
CA MET A 292 -3.53 -21.97 -11.35
C MET A 292 -4.94 -22.47 -11.02
N CYS A 293 -5.13 -23.78 -10.85
CA CYS A 293 -6.40 -24.36 -10.42
C CYS A 293 -6.82 -23.88 -9.02
N ILE A 294 -5.88 -23.77 -8.07
CA ILE A 294 -6.15 -23.24 -6.72
C ILE A 294 -6.51 -21.75 -6.78
N TYR A 295 -5.77 -20.98 -7.58
CA TYR A 295 -6.04 -19.56 -7.81
C TYR A 295 -7.44 -19.35 -8.39
N MET A 296 -7.78 -20.04 -9.48
CA MET A 296 -9.11 -19.99 -10.09
C MET A 296 -10.21 -20.50 -9.15
N LEU A 297 -9.94 -21.51 -8.31
CA LEU A 297 -10.87 -21.97 -7.28
C LEU A 297 -11.16 -20.89 -6.23
N SER A 298 -10.15 -20.10 -5.81
CA SER A 298 -10.37 -19.00 -4.86
C SER A 298 -11.31 -17.92 -5.42
N PHE A 299 -11.19 -17.60 -6.72
CA PHE A 299 -12.10 -16.68 -7.41
C PHE A 299 -13.49 -17.30 -7.63
N LYS A 300 -13.57 -18.60 -7.93
CA LYS A 300 -14.86 -19.32 -8.03
C LYS A 300 -15.60 -19.30 -6.70
N LEU A 301 -14.89 -19.48 -5.58
CA LEU A 301 -15.45 -19.34 -4.23
C LEU A 301 -15.87 -17.90 -3.93
N HIS A 302 -15.06 -16.89 -4.30
CA HIS A 302 -15.41 -15.47 -4.15
C HIS A 302 -16.73 -15.13 -4.86
N PHE A 303 -16.90 -15.49 -6.13
CA PHE A 303 -18.15 -15.24 -6.87
C PHE A 303 -19.35 -16.05 -6.35
N LEU A 304 -19.14 -17.28 -5.85
CA LEU A 304 -20.23 -18.08 -5.27
C LEU A 304 -20.69 -17.59 -3.90
N LEU A 305 -19.80 -16.97 -3.11
CA LEU A 305 -20.12 -16.41 -1.79
C LEU A 305 -20.74 -15.01 -1.91
N LEU A 306 -20.22 -14.16 -2.81
CA LEU A 306 -20.65 -12.78 -2.99
C LEU A 306 -21.75 -12.65 -4.06
N SER A 307 -22.91 -13.26 -3.77
CA SER A 307 -24.04 -13.36 -4.69
C SER A 307 -24.97 -12.12 -4.71
N GLY A 308 -24.75 -11.12 -3.87
CA GLY A 308 -25.54 -9.89 -3.80
C GLY A 308 -24.84 -8.66 -4.39
N SER A 309 -25.61 -7.68 -4.85
CA SER A 309 -25.10 -6.35 -5.25
C SER A 309 -24.48 -5.63 -4.04
N GLY A 310 -23.49 -4.78 -4.29
CA GLY A 310 -22.67 -4.16 -3.25
C GLY A 310 -21.70 -3.13 -3.82
N PRO A 311 -20.95 -2.40 -2.97
CA PRO A 311 -20.30 -1.14 -3.32
C PRO A 311 -19.19 -1.22 -4.38
N GLY A 312 -18.74 -2.43 -4.75
CA GLY A 312 -17.74 -2.63 -5.80
C GLY A 312 -18.28 -3.17 -7.14
N ASP A 313 -19.59 -3.41 -7.25
CA ASP A 313 -20.16 -4.12 -8.43
C ASP A 313 -20.02 -3.34 -9.75
N ALA A 314 -19.96 -2.00 -9.69
CA ALA A 314 -19.70 -1.13 -10.84
C ALA A 314 -18.38 -1.42 -11.58
N GLN A 315 -17.37 -1.99 -10.90
CA GLN A 315 -16.08 -2.41 -11.51
C GLN A 315 -16.18 -3.69 -12.34
N MET A 316 -17.31 -4.40 -12.27
CA MET A 316 -17.59 -5.59 -13.07
C MET A 316 -18.40 -5.25 -14.33
N SER A 317 -18.40 -6.20 -15.27
CA SER A 317 -19.25 -6.16 -16.46
C SER A 317 -20.73 -6.00 -16.05
N SER A 318 -21.52 -5.27 -16.85
CA SER A 318 -22.95 -5.10 -16.57
C SER A 318 -23.69 -6.44 -16.58
N LEU A 319 -23.22 -7.40 -17.39
CA LEU A 319 -23.74 -8.77 -17.46
C LEU A 319 -23.53 -9.55 -16.14
N PHE A 320 -22.35 -9.41 -15.50
CA PHE A 320 -22.10 -9.96 -14.16
C PHE A 320 -22.98 -9.28 -13.11
N GLN A 321 -23.04 -7.93 -13.13
CA GLN A 321 -23.90 -7.16 -12.21
C GLN A 321 -25.38 -7.59 -12.31
N ALA A 322 -25.88 -7.96 -13.49
CA ALA A 322 -27.26 -8.42 -13.67
C ALA A 322 -27.55 -9.78 -13.02
N GLY A 323 -26.53 -10.62 -12.78
CA GLY A 323 -26.64 -11.87 -12.04
C GLY A 323 -26.68 -11.71 -10.51
N LEU A 324 -26.38 -10.52 -9.98
CA LEU A 324 -26.30 -10.27 -8.53
C LEU A 324 -27.68 -10.01 -7.89
N ARG A 325 -27.97 -10.68 -6.78
CA ARG A 325 -29.18 -10.48 -5.96
C ARG A 325 -29.27 -9.02 -5.50
N GLY A 326 -30.34 -8.34 -5.88
CA GLY A 326 -30.59 -6.93 -5.54
C GLY A 326 -30.15 -5.93 -6.61
N SER A 327 -29.48 -6.37 -7.68
CA SER A 327 -29.23 -5.55 -8.86
C SER A 327 -30.54 -5.26 -9.62
N THR A 328 -30.68 -4.04 -10.14
CA THR A 328 -31.82 -3.66 -10.99
C THR A 328 -31.65 -4.15 -12.42
N LEU A 329 -30.40 -4.33 -12.90
CA LEU A 329 -30.08 -4.60 -14.30
C LEU A 329 -30.64 -5.94 -14.80
N GLY A 330 -30.84 -6.91 -13.90
CA GLY A 330 -31.48 -8.18 -14.20
C GLY A 330 -32.94 -8.07 -14.67
N ASN A 331 -33.58 -6.90 -14.53
CA ASN A 331 -34.95 -6.62 -14.97
C ASN A 331 -35.03 -5.90 -16.33
N ASN A 332 -33.90 -5.59 -16.97
CA ASN A 332 -33.85 -4.94 -18.28
C ASN A 332 -34.64 -5.74 -19.33
N PRO A 333 -35.57 -5.12 -20.10
CA PRO A 333 -36.11 -5.74 -21.30
C PRO A 333 -34.98 -6.07 -22.28
N VAL A 334 -35.10 -7.20 -23.00
CA VAL A 334 -33.98 -7.77 -23.77
C VAL A 334 -33.64 -6.93 -24.99
N ASP A 335 -34.59 -6.69 -25.89
CA ASP A 335 -34.30 -6.09 -27.20
C ASP A 335 -34.44 -4.55 -27.15
N LEU A 336 -33.44 -3.82 -27.62
CA LEU A 336 -33.46 -2.36 -27.67
C LEU A 336 -34.35 -1.89 -28.83
N VAL A 337 -35.34 -1.05 -28.51
CA VAL A 337 -36.29 -0.47 -29.48
C VAL A 337 -36.18 1.05 -29.53
N TYR A 338 -36.64 1.63 -30.63
CA TYR A 338 -36.71 3.09 -30.76
C TYR A 338 -37.67 3.70 -29.72
N GLY A 339 -37.28 4.85 -29.16
CA GLY A 339 -37.97 5.50 -28.06
C GLY A 339 -37.63 4.95 -26.65
N SER A 340 -36.86 3.86 -26.55
CA SER A 340 -36.39 3.36 -25.25
C SER A 340 -35.46 4.34 -24.53
N LYS A 341 -35.59 4.38 -23.20
CA LYS A 341 -34.64 5.03 -22.28
C LYS A 341 -33.58 4.01 -21.86
N PHE A 342 -32.32 4.40 -21.86
CA PHE A 342 -31.22 3.49 -21.55
C PHE A 342 -29.99 4.23 -21.00
N THR A 343 -29.04 3.49 -20.41
CA THR A 343 -27.70 4.00 -20.11
C THR A 343 -26.66 3.24 -20.93
N LEU A 344 -25.60 3.92 -21.35
CA LEU A 344 -24.52 3.35 -22.17
C LEU A 344 -23.23 3.27 -21.35
N LYS A 345 -22.59 2.10 -21.27
CA LYS A 345 -21.31 1.90 -20.56
C LYS A 345 -20.19 1.59 -21.55
N SER A 346 -19.01 2.19 -21.35
CA SER A 346 -17.80 1.82 -22.09
C SER A 346 -17.32 0.43 -21.66
N TYR A 347 -17.07 -0.47 -22.62
CA TYR A 347 -16.60 -1.83 -22.38
C TYR A 347 -15.09 -1.90 -22.10
N GLY A 348 -14.32 -0.90 -22.52
CA GLY A 348 -12.89 -0.78 -22.21
C GLY A 348 -12.65 -0.75 -20.69
N TYR A 349 -11.58 -1.40 -20.24
CA TYR A 349 -11.25 -1.51 -18.81
C TYR A 349 -11.09 -0.12 -18.16
N GLY A 350 -11.78 0.13 -17.05
CA GLY A 350 -11.85 1.46 -16.42
C GLY A 350 -12.98 2.37 -16.95
N GLY A 351 -13.71 1.94 -17.98
CA GLY A 351 -14.80 2.68 -18.62
C GLY A 351 -15.96 3.02 -17.68
N GLY A 352 -16.46 4.26 -17.79
CA GLY A 352 -17.64 4.74 -17.09
C GLY A 352 -18.93 4.63 -17.91
N LEU A 353 -20.03 5.08 -17.30
CA LEU A 353 -21.30 5.35 -17.99
C LEU A 353 -21.21 6.68 -18.75
N LEU A 354 -21.69 6.72 -19.98
CA LEU A 354 -21.82 7.95 -20.77
C LEU A 354 -22.70 8.95 -20.00
N HIS A 355 -22.19 10.16 -19.81
CA HIS A 355 -22.70 11.14 -18.86
C HIS A 355 -22.71 12.53 -19.47
N SER A 356 -23.72 13.34 -19.15
CA SER A 356 -23.72 14.76 -19.49
C SER A 356 -24.43 15.60 -18.45
N HIS A 357 -23.92 16.80 -18.20
CA HIS A 357 -24.42 17.73 -17.19
C HIS A 357 -24.41 19.16 -17.76
N VAL A 358 -25.11 20.10 -17.12
CA VAL A 358 -25.41 21.44 -17.70
C VAL A 358 -24.21 22.36 -17.94
N GLN A 359 -23.02 22.00 -17.43
CA GLN A 359 -21.77 22.71 -17.66
C GLN A 359 -21.28 22.53 -19.10
N ARG A 360 -20.46 23.49 -19.54
CA ARG A 360 -19.91 23.58 -20.91
C ARG A 360 -18.39 23.42 -20.88
N TYR A 361 -17.78 23.08 -22.01
CA TYR A 361 -16.33 23.14 -22.13
C TYR A 361 -15.83 24.59 -21.97
N PRO A 362 -14.70 24.83 -21.29
CA PRO A 362 -14.13 26.18 -21.07
C PRO A 362 -13.32 26.71 -22.26
N SER A 363 -13.23 25.90 -23.33
CA SER A 363 -12.54 26.11 -24.59
C SER A 363 -13.13 25.12 -25.60
N GLY A 364 -12.65 25.08 -26.85
CA GLY A 364 -13.22 24.19 -27.87
C GLY A 364 -14.51 24.78 -28.43
N SER A 365 -15.61 24.03 -28.44
CA SER A 365 -16.90 24.49 -28.97
C SER A 365 -17.76 25.31 -28.00
N GLU A 366 -17.39 25.35 -26.71
CA GLU A 366 -18.20 25.90 -25.60
C GLU A 366 -19.63 25.29 -25.49
N GLN A 367 -19.84 24.10 -26.06
CA GLN A 367 -21.08 23.32 -25.98
C GLN A 367 -21.13 22.50 -24.67
N GLN A 368 -22.25 21.79 -24.43
CA GLN A 368 -22.44 21.02 -23.18
C GLN A 368 -21.44 19.86 -23.09
N GLN A 369 -20.87 19.60 -21.91
CA GLN A 369 -19.85 18.56 -21.75
C GLN A 369 -20.44 17.14 -21.88
N ILE A 370 -19.73 16.26 -22.59
CA ILE A 370 -19.93 14.80 -22.59
C ILE A 370 -18.73 14.15 -21.92
N THR A 371 -18.99 13.19 -21.04
CA THR A 371 -17.96 12.52 -20.23
C THR A 371 -18.35 11.06 -19.96
N CYS A 372 -17.44 10.30 -19.34
CA CYS A 372 -17.76 9.01 -18.72
C CYS A 372 -17.62 9.09 -17.19
N TYR A 373 -18.62 8.60 -16.47
CA TYR A 373 -18.73 8.69 -15.00
C TYR A 373 -19.02 7.31 -14.38
N HIS A 374 -18.35 6.98 -13.27
CA HIS A 374 -18.40 5.63 -12.68
C HIS A 374 -19.57 5.37 -11.73
N HIS A 375 -20.40 6.38 -11.43
CA HIS A 375 -21.55 6.25 -10.53
C HIS A 375 -22.86 6.45 -11.28
N LYS A 376 -23.88 5.66 -10.92
CA LYS A 376 -25.21 5.69 -11.53
C LYS A 376 -25.97 6.96 -11.09
N ASP A 377 -26.32 7.80 -12.06
CA ASP A 377 -27.07 9.06 -11.90
C ASP A 377 -28.07 9.22 -13.07
N GLY A 378 -29.13 10.02 -12.89
CA GLY A 378 -30.09 10.33 -13.96
C GLY A 378 -29.48 11.11 -15.12
N ASN A 379 -28.31 11.72 -14.91
CA ASN A 379 -27.48 12.31 -15.96
C ASN A 379 -26.67 11.28 -16.78
N ASN A 380 -26.92 9.97 -16.58
CA ASN A 380 -26.49 8.89 -17.47
C ASN A 380 -27.61 8.41 -18.42
N ASP A 381 -28.84 8.93 -18.28
CA ASP A 381 -29.98 8.46 -19.05
C ASP A 381 -30.03 9.07 -20.45
N TRP A 382 -30.07 8.23 -21.48
CA TRP A 382 -30.21 8.58 -22.89
C TRP A 382 -31.50 7.99 -23.47
N THR A 383 -32.00 8.58 -24.55
CA THR A 383 -33.13 8.08 -25.34
C THR A 383 -32.66 7.86 -26.77
N ILE A 384 -32.93 6.68 -27.34
CA ILE A 384 -32.53 6.34 -28.71
C ILE A 384 -33.65 6.69 -29.69
N THR A 385 -33.32 7.50 -30.71
CA THR A 385 -34.27 7.96 -31.72
C THR A 385 -33.69 7.73 -33.13
N LYS A 386 -34.54 7.66 -34.14
CA LYS A 386 -34.11 7.65 -35.54
C LYS A 386 -33.50 8.99 -35.94
N LYS A 387 -32.67 8.99 -36.99
CA LYS A 387 -32.24 10.22 -37.68
C LYS A 387 -33.43 11.12 -38.05
N ARG A 388 -33.17 12.42 -38.23
CA ARG A 388 -34.18 13.36 -38.72
C ARG A 388 -34.63 12.95 -40.14
N VAL A 389 -35.91 13.16 -40.46
CA VAL A 389 -36.45 13.04 -41.82
C VAL A 389 -37.12 14.37 -42.14
N ASP A 390 -36.66 15.03 -43.21
CA ASP A 390 -37.11 16.37 -43.62
C ASP A 390 -37.08 17.41 -42.48
N GLY A 391 -36.07 17.29 -41.60
CA GLY A 391 -35.86 18.11 -40.40
C GLY A 391 -36.63 17.67 -39.15
N VAL A 392 -37.70 16.88 -39.32
CA VAL A 392 -38.64 16.48 -38.27
C VAL A 392 -38.15 15.25 -37.49
N VAL A 393 -38.46 15.21 -36.19
CA VAL A 393 -38.26 14.05 -35.32
C VAL A 393 -39.49 13.14 -35.38
N PRO A 394 -39.36 11.84 -35.71
CA PRO A 394 -40.48 10.90 -35.65
C PRO A 394 -41.03 10.77 -34.23
N SER A 395 -42.36 10.66 -34.08
CA SER A 395 -42.99 10.29 -32.80
C SER A 395 -42.94 8.77 -32.60
N TYR A 396 -42.87 8.33 -31.34
CA TYR A 396 -42.79 6.92 -30.93
C TYR A 396 -43.96 6.47 -30.04
N GLU A 397 -44.94 7.35 -29.78
CA GLU A 397 -46.06 7.06 -28.87
C GLU A 397 -47.06 6.07 -29.50
N ASP A 398 -47.44 6.27 -30.78
CA ASP A 398 -48.45 5.47 -31.50
C ASP A 398 -47.89 4.52 -32.59
N VAL A 399 -46.55 4.38 -32.70
CA VAL A 399 -45.89 3.57 -33.74
C VAL A 399 -45.58 2.15 -33.24
N ASP A 400 -45.53 1.15 -34.12
CA ASP A 400 -45.07 -0.21 -33.79
C ASP A 400 -43.65 -0.24 -33.21
N LEU A 401 -43.35 -1.28 -32.40
CA LEU A 401 -42.05 -1.42 -31.74
C LEU A 401 -40.98 -1.95 -32.69
N GLU A 402 -40.24 -1.03 -33.31
CA GLU A 402 -39.07 -1.35 -34.12
C GLU A 402 -37.80 -1.52 -33.26
N THR A 403 -37.12 -2.66 -33.41
CA THR A 403 -35.80 -2.92 -32.81
C THR A 403 -34.67 -2.19 -33.55
N VAL A 404 -33.63 -1.81 -32.82
CA VAL A 404 -32.42 -1.17 -33.34
C VAL A 404 -31.48 -2.25 -33.90
N LYS A 405 -31.02 -2.08 -35.14
CA LYS A 405 -30.29 -3.10 -35.91
C LYS A 405 -28.86 -2.70 -36.22
N ASP A 406 -28.05 -3.66 -36.66
CA ASP A 406 -26.74 -3.34 -37.24
C ASP A 406 -26.89 -2.42 -38.46
N GLY A 407 -26.07 -1.39 -38.53
CA GLY A 407 -26.08 -0.42 -39.62
C GLY A 407 -27.09 0.72 -39.49
N ASP A 408 -28.00 0.71 -38.51
CA ASP A 408 -28.98 1.77 -38.29
C ASP A 408 -28.31 3.11 -37.96
N VAL A 409 -28.89 4.22 -38.47
CA VAL A 409 -28.44 5.59 -38.18
C VAL A 409 -29.39 6.26 -37.21
N VAL A 410 -28.88 6.52 -36.01
CA VAL A 410 -29.64 6.92 -34.82
C VAL A 410 -29.13 8.25 -34.25
N ARG A 411 -29.92 8.85 -33.35
CA ARG A 411 -29.56 10.02 -32.54
C ARG A 411 -29.78 9.69 -31.08
N LEU A 412 -28.76 9.95 -30.24
CA LEU A 412 -28.82 9.73 -28.80
C LEU A 412 -29.17 11.06 -28.13
N VAL A 413 -30.35 11.15 -27.51
CA VAL A 413 -30.82 12.37 -26.84
C VAL A 413 -30.65 12.22 -25.33
N HIS A 414 -29.93 13.14 -24.69
CA HIS A 414 -29.72 13.12 -23.25
C HIS A 414 -31.04 13.45 -22.52
N THR A 415 -31.52 12.52 -21.69
CA THR A 415 -32.89 12.56 -21.13
C THR A 415 -33.13 13.82 -20.29
N MET A 416 -32.12 14.26 -19.53
CA MET A 416 -32.23 15.36 -18.56
C MET A 416 -32.05 16.76 -19.14
N THR A 417 -31.24 16.95 -20.19
CA THR A 417 -31.00 18.29 -20.80
C THR A 417 -31.51 18.44 -22.23
N LYS A 418 -32.06 17.36 -22.82
CA LYS A 418 -32.56 17.28 -24.21
C LYS A 418 -31.55 17.64 -25.30
N ARG A 419 -30.25 17.66 -24.97
CA ARG A 419 -29.17 17.82 -25.95
C ARG A 419 -28.87 16.49 -26.62
N GLN A 420 -28.60 16.55 -27.92
CA GLN A 420 -28.20 15.43 -28.75
C GLN A 420 -26.70 15.17 -28.59
N LEU A 421 -26.28 13.90 -28.68
CA LEU A 421 -24.86 13.54 -28.75
C LEU A 421 -24.29 13.96 -30.11
N HIS A 422 -23.27 14.79 -30.10
CA HIS A 422 -22.77 15.52 -31.27
C HIS A 422 -21.23 15.47 -31.32
N SER A 423 -20.63 15.57 -32.50
CA SER A 423 -19.18 15.76 -32.66
C SER A 423 -18.87 16.61 -33.89
N HIS A 424 -17.74 17.31 -33.89
CA HIS A 424 -17.45 18.32 -34.91
C HIS A 424 -15.92 18.45 -35.10
N PRO A 425 -15.43 19.14 -36.16
CA PRO A 425 -13.99 19.30 -36.41
C PRO A 425 -13.28 20.29 -35.45
N VAL A 426 -13.58 20.23 -34.15
CA VAL A 426 -12.90 20.94 -33.06
C VAL A 426 -12.07 19.94 -32.25
N LYS A 427 -10.85 20.31 -31.85
CA LYS A 427 -9.96 19.42 -31.09
C LYS A 427 -10.52 19.12 -29.70
N ALA A 428 -10.46 17.86 -29.28
CA ALA A 428 -10.84 17.46 -27.92
C ALA A 428 -9.99 18.19 -26.84
N PRO A 429 -10.57 18.48 -25.65
CA PRO A 429 -9.98 19.42 -24.69
C PRO A 429 -8.73 18.93 -23.95
N VAL A 430 -8.47 17.62 -23.90
CA VAL A 430 -7.22 17.02 -23.38
C VAL A 430 -6.54 16.22 -24.49
N THR A 431 -7.23 15.27 -25.12
CA THR A 431 -6.66 14.45 -26.20
C THR A 431 -6.72 15.19 -27.55
N THR A 432 -5.99 16.30 -27.66
CA THR A 432 -6.09 17.29 -28.76
C THR A 432 -5.84 16.78 -30.19
N SER A 433 -5.32 15.55 -30.35
CA SER A 433 -5.26 14.86 -31.64
C SER A 433 -6.63 14.44 -32.16
N GLN A 434 -7.60 14.18 -31.27
CA GLN A 434 -8.94 13.68 -31.57
C GLN A 434 -9.99 14.80 -31.70
N TRP A 435 -11.23 14.44 -32.10
CA TRP A 435 -12.35 15.39 -32.16
C TRP A 435 -13.13 15.44 -30.85
N GLU A 436 -13.57 16.64 -30.48
CA GLU A 436 -14.45 16.91 -29.33
C GLU A 436 -15.82 16.25 -29.53
N VAL A 437 -16.41 15.76 -28.44
CA VAL A 437 -17.78 15.21 -28.39
C VAL A 437 -18.57 16.02 -27.38
N SER A 438 -19.74 16.48 -27.78
CA SER A 438 -20.51 17.49 -27.05
C SER A 438 -22.01 17.16 -26.99
N GLY A 439 -22.72 17.89 -26.13
CA GLY A 439 -24.18 17.98 -26.16
C GLY A 439 -24.60 19.23 -26.92
N TYR A 440 -25.19 19.06 -28.10
CA TYR A 440 -25.70 20.15 -28.95
C TYR A 440 -27.17 19.96 -29.31
N GLY A 441 -27.81 21.01 -29.86
CA GLY A 441 -29.17 20.93 -30.40
C GLY A 441 -30.26 20.52 -29.39
N ASP A 442 -31.47 20.35 -29.87
CA ASP A 442 -32.62 19.75 -29.18
C ASP A 442 -33.47 19.04 -30.25
N ASP A 443 -34.75 18.74 -30.00
CA ASP A 443 -35.59 18.11 -31.03
C ASP A 443 -35.84 19.04 -32.23
N ASP A 444 -35.92 20.35 -32.02
CA ASP A 444 -36.08 21.34 -33.10
C ASP A 444 -34.73 21.69 -33.75
N VAL A 445 -33.71 22.05 -32.96
CA VAL A 445 -32.40 22.52 -33.46
C VAL A 445 -31.39 21.37 -33.56
N GLY A 446 -30.75 21.19 -34.72
CA GLY A 446 -29.70 20.17 -34.89
C GLY A 446 -29.15 20.14 -36.31
N ASP A 447 -28.17 19.26 -36.55
CA ASP A 447 -27.53 19.07 -37.85
C ASP A 447 -27.20 17.58 -38.11
N ASP A 448 -26.59 17.29 -39.26
CA ASP A 448 -26.22 15.92 -39.62
C ASP A 448 -25.03 15.34 -38.82
N ASN A 449 -24.42 16.12 -37.91
CA ASN A 449 -23.40 15.65 -36.96
C ASN A 449 -24.03 15.10 -35.65
N ASP A 450 -25.35 15.20 -35.50
CA ASP A 450 -26.08 14.48 -34.44
C ASP A 450 -26.28 12.99 -34.79
N HIS A 451 -25.94 12.56 -36.03
CA HIS A 451 -26.21 11.23 -36.58
C HIS A 451 -25.07 10.23 -36.30
N TRP A 452 -25.37 9.18 -35.54
CA TRP A 452 -24.45 8.07 -35.24
C TRP A 452 -24.94 6.77 -35.87
N LYS A 453 -24.08 6.08 -36.62
CA LYS A 453 -24.33 4.73 -37.12
C LYS A 453 -23.98 3.71 -36.03
N VAL A 454 -24.91 2.80 -35.74
CA VAL A 454 -24.70 1.64 -34.87
C VAL A 454 -23.96 0.55 -35.65
N GLU A 455 -22.90 0.00 -35.07
CA GLU A 455 -22.21 -1.19 -35.59
C GLU A 455 -22.16 -2.26 -34.49
N ILE A 456 -22.75 -3.44 -34.72
CA ILE A 456 -22.71 -4.56 -33.77
C ILE A 456 -21.35 -5.27 -33.90
N VAL A 457 -20.60 -5.33 -32.80
CA VAL A 457 -19.28 -5.98 -32.74
C VAL A 457 -19.43 -7.48 -32.48
N LYS A 458 -20.25 -7.83 -31.47
CA LYS A 458 -20.57 -9.21 -31.07
C LYS A 458 -21.68 -9.21 -30.02
N ASP A 459 -22.41 -10.31 -29.92
CA ASP A 459 -23.23 -10.62 -28.75
C ASP A 459 -22.54 -11.67 -27.87
N LEU A 460 -22.46 -11.41 -26.56
CA LEU A 460 -21.72 -12.23 -25.59
C LEU A 460 -22.42 -13.54 -25.20
N GLN A 461 -23.69 -13.74 -25.57
CA GLN A 461 -24.50 -14.85 -25.09
C GLN A 461 -25.24 -15.61 -26.21
N TYR A 462 -25.82 -14.88 -27.16
CA TYR A 462 -26.64 -15.44 -28.25
C TYR A 462 -25.87 -15.58 -29.57
N ASN A 463 -24.76 -14.84 -29.73
CA ASN A 463 -23.97 -14.78 -30.97
C ASN A 463 -24.81 -14.46 -32.23
N ASP A 464 -25.84 -13.62 -32.05
CA ASP A 464 -26.82 -13.19 -33.05
C ASP A 464 -26.65 -11.68 -33.29
N PRO A 465 -26.21 -11.24 -34.49
CA PRO A 465 -26.00 -9.83 -34.80
C PRO A 465 -27.24 -9.13 -35.38
N SER A 466 -28.44 -9.73 -35.33
CA SER A 466 -29.61 -9.18 -36.01
C SER A 466 -30.20 -7.91 -35.39
N HIS A 467 -29.98 -7.65 -34.10
CA HIS A 467 -30.41 -6.44 -33.38
C HIS A 467 -29.66 -6.26 -32.05
N VAL A 468 -29.71 -5.05 -31.51
CA VAL A 468 -29.05 -4.69 -30.24
C VAL A 468 -29.88 -5.19 -29.05
N ARG A 469 -29.25 -5.93 -28.13
CA ARG A 469 -29.82 -6.37 -26.86
C ARG A 469 -29.15 -5.71 -25.66
N ALA A 470 -29.92 -5.54 -24.58
CA ALA A 470 -29.42 -5.08 -23.30
C ALA A 470 -28.37 -6.06 -22.73
N LEU A 471 -27.29 -5.54 -22.14
CA LEU A 471 -26.22 -6.27 -21.44
C LEU A 471 -25.36 -7.24 -22.29
N THR A 472 -25.91 -7.94 -23.28
CA THR A 472 -25.21 -8.98 -24.04
C THR A 472 -24.54 -8.46 -25.31
N THR A 473 -25.14 -7.50 -26.01
CA THR A 473 -24.60 -6.98 -27.27
C THR A 473 -23.60 -5.85 -27.03
N LEU A 474 -22.44 -5.95 -27.67
CA LEU A 474 -21.45 -4.89 -27.73
C LEU A 474 -21.56 -4.16 -29.08
N ILE A 475 -21.65 -2.84 -29.03
CA ILE A 475 -21.78 -1.96 -30.20
C ILE A 475 -20.64 -0.95 -30.28
N ARG A 476 -20.34 -0.45 -31.48
CA ARG A 476 -19.65 0.83 -31.69
C ARG A 476 -20.66 1.86 -32.18
N LEU A 477 -20.37 3.13 -31.92
CA LEU A 477 -21.07 4.26 -32.50
C LEU A 477 -20.11 5.03 -33.40
N ARG A 478 -20.36 4.97 -34.71
CA ARG A 478 -19.60 5.69 -35.74
C ARG A 478 -20.30 6.99 -36.08
N HIS A 479 -19.58 8.10 -36.04
CA HIS A 479 -20.12 9.40 -36.45
C HIS A 479 -20.35 9.45 -37.97
N SER A 480 -21.54 9.84 -38.42
CA SER A 480 -21.92 9.66 -39.84
C SER A 480 -21.15 10.55 -40.82
N GLN A 481 -20.84 11.80 -40.45
CA GLN A 481 -20.07 12.73 -41.30
C GLN A 481 -18.57 12.52 -41.17
N LEU A 482 -18.03 12.72 -39.95
CA LEU A 482 -16.60 12.60 -39.64
C LEU A 482 -16.00 11.18 -39.71
N GLY A 483 -16.82 10.12 -39.78
CA GLY A 483 -16.37 8.72 -39.86
C GLY A 483 -15.70 8.13 -38.61
N CYS A 484 -15.39 8.95 -37.60
CA CYS A 484 -14.70 8.58 -36.36
C CYS A 484 -15.58 7.75 -35.39
N LEU A 485 -14.94 7.14 -34.38
CA LEU A 485 -15.59 6.24 -33.40
C LEU A 485 -15.73 6.91 -32.03
N LEU A 486 -16.91 6.82 -31.40
CA LEU A 486 -17.14 7.27 -30.02
C LEU A 486 -16.28 6.46 -29.04
N THR A 487 -15.40 7.11 -28.29
CA THR A 487 -14.31 6.45 -27.55
C THR A 487 -14.07 7.06 -26.17
N ALA A 488 -13.76 6.24 -25.16
CA ALA A 488 -13.46 6.67 -23.79
C ALA A 488 -12.14 6.04 -23.26
N ASN A 489 -11.00 6.71 -23.52
CA ASN A 489 -9.65 6.17 -23.33
C ASN A 489 -9.06 6.36 -21.91
N ASN A 490 -9.87 6.36 -20.83
CA ASN A 490 -9.47 6.57 -19.43
C ASN A 490 -8.73 7.89 -19.10
N VAL A 491 -8.53 8.79 -20.07
CA VAL A 491 -8.00 10.14 -19.84
C VAL A 491 -9.01 10.92 -19.01
N ASN A 492 -8.60 11.41 -17.84
CA ASN A 492 -9.49 12.20 -16.97
C ASN A 492 -9.40 13.69 -17.30
N LEU A 493 -10.55 14.35 -17.38
CA LEU A 493 -10.63 15.80 -17.54
C LEU A 493 -10.06 16.54 -16.32
N PRO A 494 -9.60 17.80 -16.49
CA PRO A 494 -9.22 18.64 -15.37
C PRO A 494 -10.39 18.95 -14.42
N GLN A 495 -10.13 19.72 -13.36
CA GLN A 495 -11.11 20.01 -12.31
C GLN A 495 -12.41 20.69 -12.80
N TRP A 496 -12.41 21.33 -13.97
CA TRP A 496 -13.60 21.91 -14.61
C TRP A 496 -14.56 20.87 -15.22
N GLY A 497 -14.05 19.67 -15.54
CA GLY A 497 -14.82 18.49 -15.98
C GLY A 497 -14.91 17.43 -14.87
N PHE A 498 -14.87 17.89 -13.61
CA PHE A 498 -15.03 17.09 -12.39
C PHE A 498 -14.11 15.87 -12.20
N ARG A 499 -13.02 15.77 -12.97
CA ARG A 499 -12.17 14.56 -13.09
C ARG A 499 -12.93 13.33 -13.61
N GLN A 500 -13.98 13.53 -14.40
CA GLN A 500 -14.65 12.48 -15.17
C GLN A 500 -13.80 12.12 -16.41
N ILE A 501 -14.03 10.95 -17.00
CA ILE A 501 -13.29 10.49 -18.18
C ILE A 501 -13.71 11.31 -19.41
N GLU A 502 -12.73 11.73 -20.21
CA GLU A 502 -12.91 12.38 -21.51
C GLU A 502 -13.54 11.41 -22.52
N VAL A 503 -14.55 11.88 -23.25
CA VAL A 503 -15.15 11.17 -24.39
C VAL A 503 -14.76 11.92 -25.66
N VAL A 504 -14.24 11.19 -26.65
CA VAL A 504 -13.72 11.73 -27.91
C VAL A 504 -14.27 10.95 -29.11
N CYS A 505 -14.22 11.55 -30.29
CA CYS A 505 -14.46 10.83 -31.54
C CYS A 505 -13.11 10.53 -32.19
N ASP A 506 -12.70 9.25 -32.16
CA ASP A 506 -11.36 8.80 -32.52
C ASP A 506 -11.21 8.67 -34.05
N LYS A 507 -10.28 9.47 -34.60
CA LYS A 507 -9.98 9.59 -36.02
C LYS A 507 -9.26 8.37 -36.59
N ARG A 508 -8.56 7.61 -35.75
CA ARG A 508 -7.75 6.45 -36.16
C ARG A 508 -8.60 5.28 -36.64
N ASN A 509 -9.89 5.27 -36.28
CA ASN A 509 -10.86 4.24 -36.68
C ASN A 509 -10.43 2.81 -36.30
N GLU A 510 -9.75 2.66 -35.15
CA GLU A 510 -9.31 1.37 -34.62
C GLU A 510 -10.50 0.53 -34.14
N THR A 511 -11.08 -0.25 -35.05
CA THR A 511 -12.29 -1.07 -34.83
C THR A 511 -12.19 -2.06 -33.66
N ASP A 512 -10.96 -2.48 -33.36
CA ASP A 512 -10.64 -3.56 -32.44
C ASP A 512 -10.26 -3.04 -31.04
N ASN A 513 -10.13 -1.71 -30.88
CA ASN A 513 -9.88 -1.07 -29.59
C ASN A 513 -11.12 -1.19 -28.67
N PRO A 514 -11.05 -1.88 -27.51
CA PRO A 514 -12.19 -2.06 -26.61
C PRO A 514 -12.76 -0.77 -26.02
N HIS A 515 -12.01 0.34 -26.03
CA HIS A 515 -12.49 1.66 -25.59
C HIS A 515 -13.43 2.34 -26.60
N THR A 516 -13.56 1.78 -27.82
CA THR A 516 -14.57 2.16 -28.81
C THR A 516 -15.87 1.36 -28.67
N TRP A 517 -15.85 0.27 -27.89
CA TRP A 517 -16.97 -0.63 -27.71
C TRP A 517 -17.81 -0.22 -26.50
N TRP A 518 -19.12 -0.27 -26.65
CA TRP A 518 -20.10 0.13 -25.65
C TRP A 518 -21.13 -0.98 -25.45
N ASN A 519 -21.68 -1.09 -24.23
CA ASN A 519 -22.84 -1.92 -23.95
C ASN A 519 -23.98 -1.08 -23.38
N ILE A 520 -25.21 -1.48 -23.69
CA ILE A 520 -26.42 -0.98 -23.01
C ILE A 520 -26.37 -1.55 -21.57
N GLU A 521 -26.27 -0.71 -20.53
CA GLU A 521 -26.23 -1.17 -19.13
C GLU A 521 -27.63 -1.23 -18.51
N ASN A 522 -28.36 -0.12 -18.43
CA ASN A 522 -29.75 -0.07 -17.95
C ASN A 522 -30.69 0.13 -19.15
N HIS A 523 -31.86 -0.49 -19.15
CA HIS A 523 -32.85 -0.36 -20.23
C HIS A 523 -34.28 -0.29 -19.65
N GLU A 524 -35.01 0.75 -20.04
CA GLU A 524 -36.35 1.08 -19.54
C GLU A 524 -37.29 1.39 -20.72
N ASN A 525 -38.32 0.56 -20.92
CA ASN A 525 -39.43 0.84 -21.84
C ASN A 525 -40.72 0.20 -21.31
N ALA A 526 -41.77 1.01 -21.12
CA ALA A 526 -43.06 0.56 -20.59
C ALA A 526 -43.88 -0.29 -21.57
N ARG A 527 -43.50 -0.35 -22.84
CA ARG A 527 -44.17 -1.15 -23.90
C ARG A 527 -43.54 -2.54 -24.09
N LEU A 528 -42.40 -2.83 -23.45
CA LEU A 528 -41.72 -4.13 -23.53
C LEU A 528 -41.99 -5.01 -22.29
N PRO A 529 -41.97 -6.35 -22.44
CA PRO A 529 -42.05 -7.27 -21.30
C PRO A 529 -40.77 -7.25 -20.46
N ALA A 530 -40.88 -7.64 -19.20
CA ALA A 530 -39.74 -7.98 -18.36
C ALA A 530 -39.04 -9.26 -18.90
N PRO A 531 -37.72 -9.41 -18.72
CA PRO A 531 -36.96 -10.59 -19.17
C PRO A 531 -37.34 -11.84 -18.36
N GLU A 532 -37.09 -13.04 -18.92
CA GLU A 532 -37.27 -14.28 -18.18
C GLU A 532 -36.22 -14.43 -17.05
N PRO A 533 -36.55 -15.09 -15.92
CA PRO A 533 -35.58 -15.39 -14.88
C PRO A 533 -34.39 -16.19 -15.42
N ASN A 534 -33.17 -15.79 -15.09
CA ASN A 534 -31.90 -16.32 -15.65
C ASN A 534 -31.58 -15.93 -17.10
N THR A 535 -32.28 -14.98 -17.73
CA THR A 535 -31.92 -14.47 -19.07
C THR A 535 -30.46 -14.03 -19.13
N TYR A 536 -29.99 -13.23 -18.17
CA TYR A 536 -28.63 -12.71 -18.16
C TYR A 536 -27.70 -13.60 -17.33
N LYS A 537 -26.71 -14.24 -17.99
CA LYS A 537 -25.68 -15.07 -17.34
C LYS A 537 -24.29 -14.85 -17.93
N SER A 538 -23.37 -14.41 -17.07
CA SER A 538 -21.95 -14.33 -17.40
C SER A 538 -21.24 -15.69 -17.31
N SER A 539 -20.06 -15.79 -17.94
CA SER A 539 -19.21 -16.98 -17.86
C SER A 539 -18.09 -16.76 -16.85
N PHE A 540 -17.88 -17.74 -15.96
CA PHE A 540 -16.83 -17.67 -14.93
C PHE A 540 -15.45 -17.29 -15.49
N LEU A 541 -15.07 -17.76 -16.69
CA LEU A 541 -13.77 -17.41 -17.29
C LEU A 541 -13.72 -15.96 -17.79
N HIS A 542 -14.85 -15.41 -18.23
CA HIS A 542 -14.97 -13.99 -18.58
C HIS A 542 -14.88 -13.12 -17.32
N ASP A 543 -15.65 -13.45 -16.28
CA ASP A 543 -15.67 -12.72 -15.01
C ASP A 543 -14.33 -12.78 -14.29
N PHE A 544 -13.70 -13.96 -14.27
CA PHE A 544 -12.35 -14.16 -13.74
C PHE A 544 -11.32 -13.30 -14.48
N LYS A 545 -11.33 -13.27 -15.81
CA LYS A 545 -10.42 -12.40 -16.59
C LYS A 545 -10.76 -10.92 -16.37
N HIS A 546 -12.04 -10.55 -16.30
CA HIS A 546 -12.46 -9.17 -16.10
C HIS A 546 -12.02 -8.62 -14.73
N LEU A 547 -12.26 -9.38 -13.64
CA LEU A 547 -11.82 -9.02 -12.29
C LEU A 547 -10.29 -9.00 -12.17
N ASN A 548 -9.63 -10.08 -12.63
CA ASN A 548 -8.30 -10.10 -13.25
C ASN A 548 -7.68 -8.72 -13.59
N VAL A 549 -8.17 -8.18 -14.70
CA VAL A 549 -7.64 -6.97 -15.30
C VAL A 549 -8.08 -5.72 -14.52
N ALA A 550 -9.30 -5.68 -13.97
CA ALA A 550 -9.75 -4.57 -13.13
C ALA A 550 -8.88 -4.39 -11.87
N MET A 551 -8.45 -5.50 -11.24
CA MET A 551 -7.48 -5.51 -10.14
C MET A 551 -6.13 -4.95 -10.60
N TRP A 552 -5.66 -5.33 -11.79
CA TRP A 552 -4.38 -4.86 -12.35
C TRP A 552 -4.41 -3.36 -12.67
N THR A 553 -5.45 -2.88 -13.37
CA THR A 553 -5.60 -1.45 -13.67
C THR A 553 -5.76 -0.62 -12.41
N SER A 554 -6.49 -1.11 -11.40
CA SER A 554 -6.65 -0.41 -10.12
C SER A 554 -5.38 -0.42 -9.28
N ASN A 555 -4.62 -1.52 -9.27
CA ASN A 555 -3.31 -1.59 -8.60
C ASN A 555 -2.30 -0.61 -9.23
N ASN A 556 -2.33 -0.44 -10.55
CA ASN A 556 -1.46 0.50 -11.26
C ASN A 556 -1.95 1.95 -11.14
N ALA A 557 -3.24 2.18 -10.81
CA ALA A 557 -3.79 3.50 -10.50
C ALA A 557 -3.47 3.99 -9.07
N LEU A 558 -2.88 3.15 -8.20
CA LEU A 558 -2.42 3.54 -6.86
C LEU A 558 -1.05 4.27 -6.88
N VAL A 559 -0.89 5.20 -7.82
CA VAL A 559 0.28 6.08 -7.93
C VAL A 559 0.26 7.09 -6.77
N PRO A 560 1.39 7.36 -6.10
CA PRO A 560 1.47 8.45 -5.12
C PRO A 560 1.15 9.81 -5.77
N ASP A 561 0.28 10.60 -5.13
CA ASP A 561 -0.04 11.97 -5.53
C ASP A 561 1.04 12.93 -4.95
N PRO A 562 1.90 13.56 -5.77
CA PRO A 562 3.02 14.37 -5.27
C PRO A 562 2.58 15.66 -4.55
N ASP A 563 1.33 16.11 -4.73
CA ASP A 563 0.76 17.23 -3.96
C ASP A 563 0.23 16.79 -2.57
N LYS A 564 0.35 15.50 -2.20
CA LYS A 564 -0.27 14.90 -1.01
C LYS A 564 0.68 13.93 -0.28
N GLU A 565 1.32 14.43 0.79
CA GLU A 565 2.08 13.60 1.74
C GLU A 565 1.20 12.47 2.36
N ASP A 566 1.54 11.21 2.08
CA ASP A 566 1.04 10.06 2.85
C ASP A 566 2.01 9.73 3.99
N VAL A 567 1.68 10.20 5.18
CA VAL A 567 2.48 10.06 6.43
C VAL A 567 2.57 8.60 6.92
N LEU A 568 1.86 7.65 6.29
CA LEU A 568 2.01 6.21 6.56
C LEU A 568 2.88 5.50 5.52
N SER A 569 3.12 6.10 4.35
CA SER A 569 3.92 5.50 3.28
C SER A 569 5.42 5.44 3.64
N SER A 570 6.15 4.56 2.95
CA SER A 570 7.58 4.32 3.20
C SER A 570 8.27 3.73 1.98
N GLU A 571 9.53 4.07 1.79
CA GLU A 571 10.32 3.71 0.61
C GLU A 571 11.10 2.40 0.81
N PRO A 572 11.39 1.62 -0.26
CA PRO A 572 12.09 0.35 -0.14
C PRO A 572 13.45 0.43 0.56
N THR A 573 14.17 1.54 0.41
CA THR A 573 15.44 1.87 1.08
C THR A 573 15.33 1.85 2.60
N GLU A 574 14.22 2.36 3.17
CA GLU A 574 14.03 2.52 4.60
C GLU A 574 13.88 1.19 5.36
N TRP A 575 13.42 0.14 4.68
CA TRP A 575 12.96 -1.08 5.34
C TRP A 575 14.09 -1.88 6.02
N PRO A 576 15.20 -2.27 5.36
CA PRO A 576 16.22 -3.14 5.97
C PRO A 576 16.89 -2.51 7.20
N PHE A 577 16.95 -1.18 7.25
CA PHE A 577 17.62 -0.42 8.31
C PHE A 577 16.67 0.01 9.44
N THR A 578 15.37 -0.28 9.33
CA THR A 578 14.32 0.16 10.27
C THR A 578 14.38 1.67 10.58
N THR A 579 14.63 2.52 9.57
CA THR A 579 14.62 3.99 9.71
C THR A 579 13.21 4.52 9.93
N VAL A 580 12.23 3.84 9.35
CA VAL A 580 10.79 4.12 9.47
C VAL A 580 10.06 2.96 10.14
N GLY A 581 8.93 3.28 10.77
CA GLY A 581 7.98 2.33 11.36
C GLY A 581 6.56 2.85 11.23
N LEU A 582 5.59 1.96 11.07
CA LEU A 582 4.21 2.34 10.70
C LEU A 582 3.30 2.46 11.94
N ARG A 583 2.53 3.55 12.02
CA ARG A 583 1.57 3.80 13.11
C ARG A 583 0.25 3.09 12.81
N MET A 584 -0.08 2.06 13.59
CA MET A 584 -1.23 1.18 13.32
C MET A 584 -2.57 1.74 13.85
N CYS A 585 -2.57 2.82 14.65
CA CYS A 585 -3.77 3.38 15.27
C CYS A 585 -3.58 4.86 15.65
N GLY A 586 -4.55 5.46 16.34
CA GLY A 586 -4.43 6.81 16.94
C GLY A 586 -3.44 6.85 18.12
N TRP A 587 -2.79 8.00 18.32
CA TRP A 587 -1.70 8.17 19.29
C TRP A 587 -2.05 9.09 20.49
N ASN A 588 -3.34 9.24 20.81
CA ASN A 588 -3.79 9.98 22.01
C ASN A 588 -3.25 9.30 23.29
N ASP A 589 -2.87 10.07 24.32
CA ASP A 589 -2.21 9.51 25.50
C ASP A 589 -3.09 8.49 26.26
N ASP A 590 -4.40 8.74 26.35
CA ASP A 590 -5.40 7.83 26.94
C ASP A 590 -5.64 6.52 26.13
N ALA A 591 -5.18 6.46 24.87
CA ALA A 591 -5.42 5.33 23.97
C ALA A 591 -4.26 4.34 23.95
N VAL A 592 -4.56 3.06 23.66
CA VAL A 592 -3.54 2.03 23.43
C VAL A 592 -2.89 2.25 22.06
N LYS A 593 -1.56 2.33 22.03
CA LYS A 593 -0.78 2.69 20.82
C LYS A 593 -0.01 1.47 20.31
N PHE A 594 -0.08 1.23 19.02
CA PHE A 594 0.66 0.16 18.33
C PHE A 594 1.60 0.76 17.29
N TYR A 595 2.82 0.23 17.25
CA TYR A 595 3.85 0.66 16.31
C TYR A 595 4.48 -0.56 15.64
N LEU A 596 4.39 -0.59 14.31
CA LEU A 596 4.88 -1.68 13.48
C LEU A 596 6.35 -1.39 13.12
N ILE A 597 7.26 -2.01 13.85
CA ILE A 597 8.71 -1.96 13.61
C ILE A 597 9.32 -3.35 13.87
N GLY A 598 10.30 -3.72 13.05
CA GLY A 598 11.06 -4.96 13.19
C GLY A 598 11.93 -4.99 14.44
N ASN A 599 12.38 -6.18 14.84
CA ASN A 599 13.43 -6.28 15.86
C ASN A 599 14.77 -5.83 15.21
N PRO A 600 15.39 -4.71 15.63
CA PRO A 600 16.48 -4.10 14.86
C PRO A 600 17.69 -5.02 14.71
N ILE A 601 18.03 -5.81 15.73
CA ILE A 601 19.12 -6.79 15.65
C ILE A 601 18.80 -7.89 14.63
N VAL A 602 17.56 -8.39 14.60
CA VAL A 602 17.11 -9.41 13.63
C VAL A 602 17.17 -8.87 12.20
N TRP A 603 16.80 -7.60 11.98
CA TRP A 603 16.74 -6.99 10.66
C TRP A 603 18.12 -6.56 10.15
N TRP A 604 18.92 -5.89 10.99
CA TRP A 604 20.28 -5.49 10.65
C TRP A 604 21.20 -6.70 10.44
N SER A 605 21.10 -7.74 11.28
CA SER A 605 21.83 -9.00 11.02
C SER A 605 21.36 -9.69 9.75
N SER A 606 20.07 -9.60 9.37
CA SER A 606 19.57 -10.16 8.12
C SER A 606 20.19 -9.52 6.88
N ILE A 607 20.28 -8.18 6.80
CA ILE A 607 20.94 -7.52 5.66
C ILE A 607 22.46 -7.74 5.67
N LEU A 608 23.10 -7.73 6.85
CA LEU A 608 24.51 -8.10 6.99
C LEU A 608 24.78 -9.55 6.56
N ALA A 609 23.84 -10.48 6.77
CA ALA A 609 23.94 -11.85 6.31
C ALA A 609 23.74 -11.99 4.79
N ILE A 610 22.88 -11.18 4.16
CA ILE A 610 22.78 -11.11 2.69
C ILE A 610 24.16 -10.72 2.11
N VAL A 611 24.71 -9.57 2.54
CA VAL A 611 26.03 -9.08 2.09
C VAL A 611 27.15 -10.07 2.42
N GLY A 612 27.19 -10.58 3.66
CA GLY A 612 28.18 -11.54 4.11
C GLY A 612 28.13 -12.88 3.38
N SER A 613 26.95 -13.34 2.96
CA SER A 613 26.80 -14.56 2.16
C SER A 613 27.34 -14.40 0.74
N LEU A 614 27.12 -13.23 0.12
CA LEU A 614 27.64 -12.90 -1.20
C LEU A 614 29.17 -12.76 -1.18
N ALA A 615 29.71 -12.07 -0.17
CA ALA A 615 31.16 -11.99 0.04
C ALA A 615 31.79 -13.37 0.29
N ALA A 616 31.18 -14.20 1.13
CA ALA A 616 31.63 -15.56 1.38
C ALA A 616 31.60 -16.45 0.13
N PHE A 617 30.52 -16.38 -0.66
CA PHE A 617 30.40 -17.08 -1.93
C PHE A 617 31.48 -16.64 -2.92
N ALA A 618 31.70 -15.33 -3.09
CA ALA A 618 32.75 -14.79 -3.95
C ALA A 618 34.15 -15.26 -3.51
N VAL A 619 34.45 -15.22 -2.20
CA VAL A 619 35.73 -15.70 -1.65
C VAL A 619 35.92 -17.20 -1.93
N TYR A 620 34.90 -18.04 -1.74
CA TYR A 620 35.01 -19.47 -2.07
C TYR A 620 35.18 -19.73 -3.56
N VAL A 621 34.46 -19.02 -4.45
CA VAL A 621 34.61 -19.16 -5.91
C VAL A 621 36.02 -18.74 -6.35
N ILE A 622 36.54 -17.62 -5.84
CA ILE A 622 37.90 -17.14 -6.15
C ILE A 622 38.96 -18.14 -5.66
N ARG A 623 38.78 -18.72 -4.46
CA ARG A 623 39.70 -19.72 -3.91
C ARG A 623 39.63 -21.04 -4.67
N MET A 624 38.44 -21.50 -5.04
CA MET A 624 38.25 -22.68 -5.91
C MET A 624 38.88 -22.49 -7.30
N HIS A 625 38.79 -21.28 -7.89
CA HIS A 625 39.48 -20.96 -9.15
C HIS A 625 41.01 -20.99 -8.99
N ARG A 626 41.53 -20.59 -7.82
CA ARG A 626 42.94 -20.77 -7.41
C ARG A 626 43.27 -22.20 -6.96
N GLN A 627 42.41 -23.19 -7.25
CA GLN A 627 42.51 -24.61 -6.86
C GLN A 627 42.54 -24.90 -5.34
N ILE A 628 42.24 -23.90 -4.51
CA ILE A 628 42.12 -24.06 -3.05
C ILE A 628 40.68 -24.49 -2.72
N ARG A 629 40.51 -25.72 -2.22
CA ARG A 629 39.20 -26.31 -1.89
C ARG A 629 38.95 -26.30 -0.38
N ASP A 630 38.27 -25.25 0.12
CA ASP A 630 38.03 -25.02 1.56
C ASP A 630 36.96 -25.93 2.20
N LEU A 631 36.14 -26.57 1.36
CA LEU A 631 34.92 -27.30 1.72
C LEU A 631 34.85 -28.61 0.93
N ALA A 632 34.28 -29.67 1.52
CA ALA A 632 33.99 -30.91 0.80
C ALA A 632 32.85 -30.70 -0.22
N PRO A 633 32.76 -31.49 -1.32
CA PRO A 633 31.74 -31.28 -2.36
C PRO A 633 30.29 -31.25 -1.87
N ALA A 634 29.95 -32.05 -0.85
CA ALA A 634 28.63 -32.05 -0.23
C ALA A 634 28.38 -30.79 0.64
N GLU A 635 29.42 -30.25 1.29
CA GLU A 635 29.34 -29.02 2.07
C GLU A 635 29.17 -27.81 1.14
N TRP A 636 29.94 -27.78 0.05
CA TRP A 636 29.80 -26.78 -1.02
C TRP A 636 28.41 -26.82 -1.66
N SER A 637 27.92 -28.00 -2.04
CA SER A 637 26.58 -28.17 -2.62
C SER A 637 25.47 -27.64 -1.69
N ARG A 638 25.55 -27.93 -0.39
CA ARG A 638 24.65 -27.36 0.62
C ARG A 638 24.81 -25.83 0.73
N PHE A 639 26.04 -25.33 0.80
CA PHE A 639 26.31 -23.89 0.95
C PHE A 639 25.80 -23.08 -0.25
N TYR A 640 26.08 -23.54 -1.47
CA TYR A 640 25.56 -22.96 -2.70
C TYR A 640 24.03 -22.98 -2.73
N TYR A 641 23.40 -24.14 -2.50
CA TYR A 641 21.94 -24.27 -2.55
C TYR A 641 21.23 -23.36 -1.54
N VAL A 642 21.66 -23.38 -0.27
CA VAL A 642 21.04 -22.57 0.79
C VAL A 642 21.24 -21.08 0.54
N THR A 643 22.48 -20.65 0.26
CA THR A 643 22.79 -19.24 0.02
C THR A 643 22.01 -18.70 -1.18
N LYS A 644 22.07 -19.38 -2.32
CA LYS A 644 21.32 -19.02 -3.54
C LYS A 644 19.82 -18.93 -3.27
N THR A 645 19.22 -19.94 -2.64
CA THR A 645 17.76 -19.97 -2.44
C THR A 645 17.28 -18.86 -1.50
N LEU A 646 18.05 -18.54 -0.45
CA LEU A 646 17.71 -17.47 0.48
C LEU A 646 17.97 -16.07 -0.09
N VAL A 647 19.10 -15.86 -0.79
CA VAL A 647 19.42 -14.57 -1.42
C VAL A 647 18.48 -14.26 -2.59
N LEU A 648 18.19 -15.23 -3.47
CA LEU A 648 17.18 -15.05 -4.52
C LEU A 648 15.77 -14.88 -3.93
N GLY A 649 15.45 -15.59 -2.84
CA GLY A 649 14.17 -15.44 -2.14
C GLY A 649 13.98 -14.03 -1.58
N TRP A 650 14.99 -13.49 -0.88
CA TRP A 650 15.03 -12.10 -0.43
C TRP A 650 14.92 -11.14 -1.63
N GLY A 651 15.74 -11.33 -2.67
CA GLY A 651 15.80 -10.49 -3.85
C GLY A 651 14.47 -10.39 -4.60
N PHE A 652 13.81 -11.52 -4.89
CA PHE A 652 12.51 -11.53 -5.56
C PHE A 652 11.41 -10.88 -4.73
N HIS A 653 11.48 -10.93 -3.39
CA HIS A 653 10.48 -10.29 -2.52
C HIS A 653 10.83 -8.84 -2.14
N TYR A 654 11.93 -8.28 -2.65
CA TYR A 654 12.38 -6.92 -2.31
C TYR A 654 12.65 -6.04 -3.54
N MET A 655 13.48 -6.50 -4.48
CA MET A 655 13.90 -5.73 -5.65
C MET A 655 12.75 -5.19 -6.51
N PRO A 656 11.63 -5.92 -6.74
CA PRO A 656 10.52 -5.39 -7.51
C PRO A 656 9.91 -4.10 -6.95
N PHE A 657 9.99 -3.86 -5.63
CA PHE A 657 9.42 -2.66 -5.02
C PHE A 657 10.16 -1.37 -5.39
N PHE A 658 11.43 -1.44 -5.83
CA PHE A 658 12.15 -0.28 -6.39
C PHE A 658 11.67 0.10 -7.80
N ILE A 659 10.96 -0.80 -8.48
CA ILE A 659 10.48 -0.64 -9.87
C ILE A 659 8.97 -0.29 -9.88
N MET A 660 8.27 -0.49 -8.76
CA MET A 660 6.83 -0.23 -8.62
C MET A 660 6.53 1.26 -8.41
N GLY A 661 6.03 1.94 -9.44
CA GLY A 661 5.49 3.31 -9.36
C GLY A 661 4.15 3.45 -8.62
N ARG A 662 3.95 2.74 -7.51
CA ARG A 662 2.73 2.76 -6.67
C ARG A 662 3.07 2.84 -5.18
N VAL A 663 2.14 3.29 -4.34
CA VAL A 663 2.39 3.49 -2.90
C VAL A 663 2.86 2.20 -2.20
N THR A 664 3.89 2.33 -1.37
CA THR A 664 4.52 1.25 -0.60
C THR A 664 4.52 1.50 0.91
N TYR A 665 4.54 0.40 1.67
CA TYR A 665 4.44 0.37 3.13
C TYR A 665 5.40 -0.70 3.69
N LEU A 666 5.98 -0.45 4.87
CA LEU A 666 6.97 -1.33 5.54
C LEU A 666 6.58 -2.83 5.58
N HIS A 667 5.28 -3.14 5.68
CA HIS A 667 4.80 -4.53 5.71
C HIS A 667 5.08 -5.32 4.42
N HIS A 668 5.34 -4.63 3.28
CA HIS A 668 5.76 -5.26 2.04
C HIS A 668 7.13 -5.94 2.14
N TYR A 669 8.01 -5.51 3.06
CA TYR A 669 9.33 -6.15 3.28
C TYR A 669 9.24 -7.47 4.05
N PHE A 670 8.13 -7.76 4.73
CA PHE A 670 8.04 -8.90 5.63
C PHE A 670 8.29 -10.26 4.94
N PRO A 671 7.81 -10.53 3.69
CA PRO A 671 8.17 -11.74 2.98
C PRO A 671 9.68 -11.83 2.67
N ALA A 672 10.34 -10.71 2.36
CA ALA A 672 11.78 -10.69 2.06
C ALA A 672 12.63 -10.95 3.31
N VAL A 673 12.34 -10.27 4.43
CA VAL A 673 13.13 -10.43 5.67
C VAL A 673 13.07 -11.86 6.22
N TYR A 674 12.02 -12.63 5.92
CA TYR A 674 11.96 -14.07 6.26
C TYR A 674 13.15 -14.87 5.73
N PHE A 675 13.58 -14.63 4.49
CA PHE A 675 14.73 -15.33 3.90
C PHE A 675 16.05 -14.90 4.56
N GLY A 676 16.21 -13.61 4.88
CA GLY A 676 17.35 -13.10 5.64
C GLY A 676 17.45 -13.67 7.06
N ILE A 677 16.31 -13.81 7.74
CA ILE A 677 16.20 -14.41 9.08
C ILE A 677 16.66 -15.88 9.08
N LEU A 678 16.49 -16.62 7.99
CA LEU A 678 17.01 -17.98 7.84
C LEU A 678 18.50 -18.01 7.47
N LEU A 679 19.02 -16.95 6.84
CA LEU A 679 20.41 -16.85 6.37
C LEU A 679 21.39 -16.51 7.51
N VAL A 680 20.96 -15.69 8.48
CA VAL A 680 21.74 -15.37 9.70
C VAL A 680 22.21 -16.63 10.45
N PRO A 681 21.32 -17.52 10.94
CA PRO A 681 21.74 -18.72 11.65
C PRO A 681 22.52 -19.69 10.77
N PHE A 682 22.29 -19.70 9.44
CA PHE A 682 23.06 -20.52 8.51
C PHE A 682 24.54 -20.09 8.47
N LEU A 683 24.82 -18.80 8.30
CA LEU A 683 26.20 -18.29 8.27
C LEU A 683 26.88 -18.46 9.63
N ILE A 684 26.17 -18.25 10.75
CA ILE A 684 26.73 -18.47 12.09
C ILE A 684 27.09 -19.96 12.27
N ASP A 685 26.24 -20.90 11.82
CA ASP A 685 26.54 -22.34 11.86
C ASP A 685 27.78 -22.68 11.02
N HIS A 686 27.84 -22.15 9.80
CA HIS A 686 28.93 -22.37 8.84
C HIS A 686 30.28 -21.85 9.36
N PHE A 687 30.35 -20.59 9.82
CA PHE A 687 31.60 -19.99 10.29
C PHE A 687 32.00 -20.43 11.70
N THR A 688 31.05 -20.70 12.61
CA THR A 688 31.41 -21.19 13.96
C THR A 688 31.73 -22.69 14.02
N ALA A 689 31.42 -23.47 12.98
CA ALA A 689 31.61 -24.93 12.94
C ALA A 689 33.02 -25.39 13.32
N LYS A 690 34.06 -24.68 12.86
CA LYS A 690 35.48 -25.02 13.11
C LYS A 690 36.03 -24.46 14.44
N LEU A 691 35.24 -23.71 15.21
CA LEU A 691 35.67 -23.10 16.47
C LEU A 691 35.55 -24.05 17.68
N ASN A 692 36.34 -23.77 18.73
CA ASN A 692 36.31 -24.51 19.98
C ASN A 692 34.92 -24.48 20.66
N LYS A 693 34.50 -25.61 21.25
CA LYS A 693 33.15 -25.77 21.85
C LYS A 693 32.78 -24.72 22.91
N ARG A 694 33.77 -24.20 23.66
CA ARG A 694 33.57 -23.09 24.62
C ARG A 694 33.25 -21.78 23.89
N THR A 695 34.06 -21.42 22.89
CA THR A 695 33.87 -20.23 22.04
C THR A 695 32.54 -20.28 21.29
N GLN A 696 32.18 -21.44 20.73
CA GLN A 696 30.84 -21.67 20.15
C GLN A 696 29.74 -21.43 21.18
N LEU A 697 29.83 -22.00 22.39
CA LEU A 697 28.81 -21.82 23.41
C LEU A 697 28.63 -20.35 23.78
N PHE A 698 29.71 -19.59 23.94
CA PHE A 698 29.67 -18.15 24.21
C PHE A 698 28.98 -17.38 23.07
N ILE A 699 29.43 -17.53 21.82
CA ILE A 699 28.86 -16.83 20.66
C ILE A 699 27.37 -17.13 20.51
N TRP A 700 26.98 -18.41 20.53
CA TRP A 700 25.58 -18.80 20.38
C TRP A 700 24.72 -18.26 21.53
N SER A 701 25.17 -18.37 22.79
CA SER A 701 24.43 -17.83 23.94
C SER A 701 24.29 -16.31 23.90
N ALA A 702 25.34 -15.56 23.52
CA ALA A 702 25.28 -14.11 23.39
C ALA A 702 24.25 -13.67 22.35
N ILE A 703 24.20 -14.33 21.19
CA ILE A 703 23.23 -14.04 20.12
C ILE A 703 21.80 -14.34 20.56
N TYR A 704 21.55 -15.45 21.27
CA TYR A 704 20.23 -15.75 21.84
C TYR A 704 19.80 -14.70 22.86
N ILE A 705 20.69 -14.31 23.79
CA ILE A 705 20.40 -13.30 24.82
C ILE A 705 20.10 -11.95 24.15
N LEU A 706 20.87 -11.55 23.14
CA LEU A 706 20.67 -10.28 22.42
C LEU A 706 19.33 -10.23 21.68
N VAL A 707 19.00 -11.25 20.89
CA VAL A 707 17.73 -11.31 20.13
C VAL A 707 16.51 -11.28 21.06
N ILE A 708 16.55 -12.03 22.17
CA ILE A 708 15.46 -12.10 23.15
C ILE A 708 15.39 -10.81 23.98
N GLY A 709 16.52 -10.23 24.40
CA GLY A 709 16.59 -9.00 25.18
C GLY A 709 16.02 -7.80 24.41
N VAL A 710 16.42 -7.63 23.15
CA VAL A 710 15.90 -6.56 22.28
C VAL A 710 14.41 -6.78 21.98
N PHE A 711 13.97 -8.03 21.80
CA PHE A 711 12.54 -8.33 21.71
C PHE A 711 11.78 -7.90 22.97
N LEU A 712 12.26 -8.21 24.18
CA LEU A 712 11.61 -7.81 25.42
C LEU A 712 11.56 -6.28 25.60
N HIS A 713 12.59 -5.56 25.14
CA HIS A 713 12.62 -4.09 25.13
C HIS A 713 11.54 -3.48 24.23
N PHE A 714 11.42 -3.96 22.99
CA PHE A 714 10.48 -3.46 21.99
C PHE A 714 9.06 -4.07 22.07
N ALA A 715 8.88 -5.19 22.80
CA ALA A 715 7.61 -5.91 22.94
C ALA A 715 6.37 -5.03 23.24
N PRO A 716 6.43 -3.94 24.03
CA PRO A 716 5.28 -3.05 24.24
C PRO A 716 4.70 -2.46 22.94
N MET A 717 5.52 -2.22 21.91
CA MET A 717 5.04 -1.68 20.62
C MET A 717 4.12 -2.67 19.88
N ALA A 718 4.36 -3.97 20.05
CA ALA A 718 3.57 -5.05 19.47
C ALA A 718 2.40 -5.49 20.35
N TYR A 719 2.55 -5.46 21.69
CA TYR A 719 1.49 -5.82 22.64
C TYR A 719 0.47 -4.71 22.91
N GLY A 720 0.89 -3.44 22.82
CA GLY A 720 0.10 -2.24 23.07
C GLY A 720 0.76 -1.35 24.12
N MET A 721 1.17 -0.15 23.72
CA MET A 721 1.73 0.88 24.62
C MET A 721 0.59 1.64 25.30
N VAL A 722 0.70 1.87 26.61
CA VAL A 722 -0.35 2.43 27.47
C VAL A 722 0.17 3.68 28.17
N GLY A 723 -0.67 4.71 28.30
CA GLY A 723 -0.27 6.01 28.82
C GLY A 723 0.51 6.84 27.80
N PRO A 724 1.15 7.95 28.22
CA PRO A 724 1.78 8.88 27.30
C PRO A 724 2.84 8.25 26.40
N ALA A 725 2.93 8.73 25.16
CA ALA A 725 3.94 8.24 24.22
C ALA A 725 5.38 8.52 24.70
N ALA A 726 5.57 9.55 25.53
CA ALA A 726 6.85 9.91 26.16
C ALA A 726 7.43 8.77 27.02
N ASN A 727 6.58 7.98 27.72
CA ASN A 727 7.00 6.86 28.58
C ASN A 727 7.73 5.73 27.81
N TYR A 728 7.82 5.84 26.48
CA TYR A 728 8.50 4.91 25.58
C TYR A 728 9.72 5.54 24.87
N SER A 729 10.16 6.72 25.30
CA SER A 729 11.31 7.49 24.79
C SER A 729 12.57 6.65 24.61
N SER A 730 12.95 5.84 25.60
CA SER A 730 14.11 4.93 25.60
C SER A 730 14.12 3.84 24.51
N ARG A 731 13.05 3.73 23.71
CA ARG A 731 12.96 2.84 22.52
C ARG A 731 13.21 3.58 21.20
N LYS A 732 13.43 4.90 21.23
CA LYS A 732 13.74 5.77 20.09
C LYS A 732 15.25 5.76 19.82
N TRP A 733 15.77 4.65 19.29
CA TRP A 733 17.21 4.45 19.06
C TRP A 733 17.82 5.28 17.91
N ARG A 734 17.02 6.10 17.21
CA ARG A 734 17.49 7.04 16.17
C ARG A 734 16.68 8.33 16.25
N LEU A 735 17.33 9.48 16.10
CA LEU A 735 16.69 10.78 15.96
C LEU A 735 16.92 11.30 14.53
N HIS A 736 15.89 11.21 13.68
CA HIS A 736 15.91 11.76 12.33
C HIS A 736 15.27 13.16 12.33
N VAL A 737 16.08 14.20 12.15
CA VAL A 737 15.66 15.61 12.21
C VAL A 737 15.40 16.12 10.80
N LEU A 738 14.13 16.32 10.48
CA LEU A 738 13.68 16.80 9.17
C LEU A 738 13.68 18.34 9.07
N PRO A 739 13.99 18.93 7.90
CA PRO A 739 13.88 20.36 7.65
C PRO A 739 12.51 20.93 8.04
N GLY A 740 12.52 22.08 8.72
CA GLY A 740 11.28 22.78 9.12
C GLY A 740 10.46 22.07 10.21
N LYS A 741 10.96 20.99 10.82
CA LYS A 741 10.37 20.34 12.00
C LYS A 741 11.30 20.51 13.20
N THR A 742 10.72 20.75 14.37
CA THR A 742 11.44 20.84 15.66
C THR A 742 11.09 19.64 16.54
N TYR A 743 12.07 19.18 17.32
CA TYR A 743 12.01 17.94 18.10
C TYR A 743 12.36 18.26 19.56
N THR A 744 11.36 18.72 20.30
CA THR A 744 11.44 19.06 21.72
C THR A 744 11.22 17.82 22.61
N GLN A 745 12.04 17.68 23.65
CA GLN A 745 11.86 16.73 24.75
C GLN A 745 12.53 17.28 26.01
N VAL A 746 12.01 16.94 27.19
CA VAL A 746 12.80 17.01 28.43
C VAL A 746 13.74 15.79 28.43
N VAL A 747 14.94 15.93 28.99
CA VAL A 747 15.91 14.85 29.11
C VAL A 747 15.52 13.91 30.26
N ASP A 748 15.02 12.71 29.91
CA ASP A 748 14.58 11.69 30.88
C ASP A 748 15.74 11.01 31.67
N ALA A 749 16.96 11.09 31.14
CA ALA A 749 18.21 10.57 31.72
C ALA A 749 19.39 11.09 30.89
N SER A 750 20.54 11.33 31.52
CA SER A 750 21.72 11.96 30.89
C SER A 750 22.22 11.22 29.64
N PHE A 751 22.45 11.94 28.52
CA PHE A 751 22.91 11.34 27.26
C PHE A 751 23.87 12.21 26.44
N ARG A 752 24.81 11.54 25.77
CA ARG A 752 25.74 12.09 24.79
C ARG A 752 25.17 11.95 23.38
N VAL A 753 25.12 13.03 22.61
CA VAL A 753 25.02 12.97 21.15
C VAL A 753 26.44 12.80 20.59
N SER A 754 26.68 11.68 19.89
CA SER A 754 28.01 11.24 19.46
C SER A 754 28.27 11.43 17.96
N MET A 755 27.23 11.61 17.15
CA MET A 755 27.39 11.85 15.70
C MET A 755 26.18 12.57 15.09
N ALA A 756 26.43 13.33 14.04
CA ALA A 756 25.45 13.80 13.07
C ALA A 756 25.85 13.36 11.65
N SER A 757 24.88 12.93 10.83
CA SER A 757 25.10 12.60 9.41
C SER A 757 23.89 12.96 8.55
N PHE A 758 24.10 13.21 7.26
CA PHE A 758 22.97 13.42 6.33
C PHE A 758 22.05 12.20 6.28
N GLY A 759 20.77 12.46 6.02
CA GLY A 759 19.86 11.44 5.51
C GLY A 759 20.26 10.96 4.12
N GLU A 760 19.83 9.75 3.76
CA GLU A 760 20.16 9.08 2.49
C GLU A 760 19.81 9.96 1.25
N GLU A 761 18.79 10.82 1.36
CA GLU A 761 18.45 11.82 0.36
C GLU A 761 19.06 13.21 0.64
N ILE A 762 20.09 13.58 -0.12
CA ILE A 762 20.63 14.95 -0.17
C ILE A 762 19.80 15.81 -1.13
N LYS A 763 18.70 16.41 -0.63
CA LYS A 763 17.74 17.21 -1.41
C LYS A 763 18.26 18.59 -1.86
N SER A 764 19.43 19.03 -1.40
CA SER A 764 20.12 20.27 -1.77
C SER A 764 21.63 20.15 -1.57
N GLN A 765 22.42 20.82 -2.42
CA GLN A 765 23.87 20.93 -2.22
C GLN A 765 24.26 22.05 -1.21
N GLU A 766 23.28 22.73 -0.60
CA GLU A 766 23.52 23.78 0.39
C GLU A 766 23.93 23.21 1.77
N ARG A 767 24.80 23.94 2.47
CA ARG A 767 25.19 23.65 3.85
C ARG A 767 23.95 23.60 4.76
N THR A 768 23.91 22.59 5.63
CA THR A 768 22.79 22.30 6.53
C THR A 768 23.33 22.25 7.96
N CYS A 769 22.82 23.14 8.84
CA CYS A 769 23.26 23.23 10.22
C CYS A 769 22.28 22.51 11.15
N VAL A 770 22.78 21.64 12.03
CA VAL A 770 22.00 21.12 13.17
C VAL A 770 22.04 22.14 14.29
N LYS A 771 20.88 22.41 14.87
CA LYS A 771 20.72 23.28 16.02
C LYS A 771 20.08 22.52 17.17
N VAL A 772 20.44 22.88 18.39
CA VAL A 772 19.69 22.56 19.60
C VAL A 772 19.31 23.86 20.30
N ASN A 773 18.11 23.95 20.85
CA ASN A 773 17.74 24.99 21.80
C ASN A 773 17.65 24.34 23.18
N VAL A 774 18.35 24.90 24.18
CA VAL A 774 18.37 24.44 25.58
C VAL A 774 18.11 25.66 26.45
N ASP A 775 17.11 25.60 27.34
CA ASP A 775 16.70 26.70 28.23
C ASP A 775 16.58 28.06 27.51
N ASP A 776 15.81 28.07 26.41
CA ASP A 776 15.58 29.21 25.49
C ASP A 776 16.84 29.79 24.81
N LYS A 777 17.99 29.10 24.83
CA LYS A 777 19.21 29.46 24.10
C LYS A 777 19.47 28.54 22.91
N GLU A 778 19.49 29.09 21.71
CA GLU A 778 19.82 28.37 20.47
C GLU A 778 21.34 28.23 20.27
N PHE A 779 21.81 27.00 20.12
CA PHE A 779 23.19 26.60 19.80
C PHE A 779 23.24 25.85 18.45
N VAL A 780 24.38 25.90 17.77
CA VAL A 780 24.66 25.10 16.56
C VAL A 780 25.58 23.95 16.95
N LEU A 781 25.13 22.70 16.76
CA LEU A 781 25.92 21.50 17.08
C LEU A 781 26.93 21.16 15.97
N CYS A 782 26.51 21.29 14.71
CA CYS A 782 27.36 21.01 13.55
C CYS A 782 26.83 21.67 12.28
N ALA A 783 27.66 21.68 11.23
CA ALA A 783 27.32 22.18 9.91
C ALA A 783 27.76 21.20 8.83
N LEU A 784 26.85 20.31 8.43
CA LEU A 784 27.10 19.33 7.38
C LEU A 784 27.04 20.00 5.99
N THR A 785 27.92 19.59 5.10
CA THR A 785 28.05 20.13 3.73
C THR A 785 28.21 18.96 2.75
N PRO A 786 27.31 18.78 1.77
CA PRO A 786 27.39 17.66 0.83
C PRO A 786 28.75 17.60 0.11
N LYS A 787 29.24 16.38 -0.13
CA LYS A 787 30.54 16.05 -0.73
C LYS A 787 31.79 16.54 0.02
N HIS A 788 31.63 17.14 1.20
CA HIS A 788 32.74 17.69 2.00
C HIS A 788 32.73 17.24 3.45
N ILE A 789 31.59 17.42 4.14
CA ILE A 789 31.39 17.05 5.55
C ILE A 789 29.98 16.45 5.64
N GLU A 790 29.85 15.19 5.22
CA GLU A 790 28.54 14.50 5.17
C GLU A 790 28.16 13.82 6.49
N GLN A 791 29.16 13.64 7.36
CA GLN A 791 29.02 13.23 8.75
C GLN A 791 30.03 13.99 9.62
N GLN A 792 29.69 14.23 10.88
CA GLN A 792 30.54 14.88 11.87
C GLN A 792 30.37 14.17 13.23
N LEU A 793 31.48 13.81 13.87
CA LEU A 793 31.49 13.34 15.26
C LEU A 793 31.12 14.47 16.21
N LEU A 794 30.39 14.14 17.28
CA LEU A 794 29.93 15.08 18.29
C LEU A 794 30.33 14.63 19.70
N ASP A 795 30.45 15.61 20.60
CA ASP A 795 30.68 15.42 22.02
C ASP A 795 29.82 16.42 22.79
N HIS A 796 28.51 16.17 22.79
CA HIS A 796 27.52 17.04 23.42
C HIS A 796 26.66 16.22 24.37
N ASN A 797 26.91 16.42 25.66
CA ASN A 797 26.17 15.78 26.75
C ASN A 797 25.00 16.69 27.14
N PHE A 798 23.85 16.06 27.36
CA PHE A 798 22.61 16.69 27.85
C PHE A 798 22.22 15.98 29.15
N VAL A 799 21.86 16.74 30.17
CA VAL A 799 21.70 16.27 31.56
C VAL A 799 20.23 16.06 31.91
N GLU A 800 19.91 15.09 32.78
CA GLU A 800 18.52 14.87 33.24
C GLU A 800 17.86 16.17 33.70
N GLY A 801 16.66 16.43 33.18
CA GLY A 801 15.84 17.60 33.50
C GLY A 801 15.94 18.79 32.55
N GLU A 802 16.94 18.87 31.65
CA GLU A 802 17.03 19.93 30.64
C GLU A 802 15.89 19.84 29.60
N GLU A 803 15.34 20.97 29.12
CA GLU A 803 14.44 20.97 27.95
C GLU A 803 15.22 21.22 26.67
N VAL A 804 15.37 20.18 25.84
CA VAL A 804 16.20 20.18 24.63
C VAL A 804 15.33 20.10 23.36
N THR A 805 15.54 21.04 22.43
CA THR A 805 14.82 21.09 21.15
C THR A 805 15.78 21.04 19.97
N PHE A 806 15.86 19.88 19.30
CA PHE A 806 16.65 19.72 18.09
C PHE A 806 15.90 20.27 16.86
N SER A 807 16.62 20.93 15.95
CA SER A 807 16.10 21.39 14.67
C SER A 807 17.19 21.43 13.60
N VAL A 808 16.79 21.50 12.32
CA VAL A 808 17.71 21.60 11.19
C VAL A 808 17.47 22.88 10.40
N SER A 809 18.53 23.66 10.23
CA SER A 809 18.60 24.87 9.42
C SER A 809 19.29 24.54 8.09
N GLY A 810 18.49 24.07 7.13
CA GLY A 810 18.92 23.65 5.79
C GLY A 810 17.77 22.99 5.03
N LYS A 811 18.06 22.37 3.88
CA LYS A 811 17.07 21.63 3.07
C LYS A 811 17.25 20.11 3.11
N ASN A 812 18.36 19.62 3.69
CA ASN A 812 18.63 18.19 3.85
C ASN A 812 18.21 17.74 5.24
N ALA A 813 17.81 16.48 5.38
CA ALA A 813 17.58 15.89 6.70
C ALA A 813 18.89 15.45 7.35
N VAL A 814 18.90 15.36 8.67
CA VAL A 814 20.09 14.94 9.45
C VAL A 814 19.68 13.89 10.48
N HIS A 815 20.42 12.79 10.53
CA HIS A 815 20.34 11.81 11.61
C HIS A 815 21.28 12.22 12.75
N LEU A 816 20.81 12.08 13.98
CA LEU A 816 21.58 12.18 15.20
C LEU A 816 21.61 10.82 15.90
N THR A 817 22.80 10.41 16.34
CA THR A 817 23.03 9.21 17.16
C THR A 817 23.74 9.57 18.45
N GLY A 818 23.60 8.72 19.46
CA GLY A 818 24.10 8.99 20.81
C GLY A 818 24.00 7.77 21.72
N ASN A 819 24.46 7.94 22.95
CA ASN A 819 24.44 6.95 24.03
C ASN A 819 24.06 7.62 25.34
N TYR A 820 23.44 6.87 26.26
CA TYR A 820 23.26 7.33 27.64
C TYR A 820 24.61 7.41 28.35
N ILE A 821 24.67 8.23 29.40
CA ILE A 821 25.82 8.40 30.31
C ILE A 821 25.34 7.91 31.69
N PRO A 822 26.05 6.99 32.36
CA PRO A 822 25.77 6.65 33.75
C PRO A 822 26.01 7.84 34.68
N ASP A 823 25.17 8.01 35.70
CA ASP A 823 25.30 9.14 36.64
C ASP A 823 26.59 9.08 37.46
N ASP A 824 27.16 7.89 37.65
CA ASP A 824 28.42 7.64 38.38
C ASP A 824 29.68 8.18 37.65
N ASP A 825 29.61 8.45 36.34
CA ASP A 825 30.77 8.86 35.51
C ASP A 825 31.01 10.39 35.52
N MET A 826 30.15 11.19 36.15
CA MET A 826 30.18 12.67 36.08
C MET A 826 31.17 13.34 37.05
N ASP A 827 31.70 12.63 38.04
CA ASP A 827 32.57 13.16 39.11
C ASP A 827 34.08 12.99 38.85
N GLN A 828 34.51 12.49 37.68
CA GLN A 828 35.94 12.31 37.35
C GLN A 828 36.50 13.49 36.53
N ASP A 829 37.16 14.42 37.22
CA ASP A 829 37.87 15.55 36.63
C ASP A 829 39.11 15.06 35.83
N PRO A 830 39.27 15.36 34.52
CA PRO A 830 40.26 14.69 33.65
C PRO A 830 41.75 14.97 33.91
N TYR A 831 42.12 15.59 35.03
CA TYR A 831 43.43 16.22 35.24
C TYR A 831 44.28 15.64 36.40
N ASP A 832 43.85 14.57 37.07
CA ASP A 832 44.60 13.98 38.21
C ASP A 832 44.76 12.45 38.07
N SER A 833 45.52 12.03 37.03
CA SER A 833 45.89 10.62 36.82
C SER A 833 47.28 10.40 36.21
N ASP A 834 48.15 11.43 36.19
CA ASP A 834 49.54 11.33 35.75
C ASP A 834 50.44 10.66 36.81
N LEU A 835 50.15 9.40 37.17
CA LEU A 835 50.99 8.56 38.02
C LEU A 835 50.73 7.06 37.84
N MET A 836 51.82 6.28 37.81
CA MET A 836 51.86 4.80 37.89
C MET A 836 51.36 3.98 36.69
N MET A 837 52.16 3.91 35.62
CA MET A 837 52.31 2.70 34.78
C MET A 837 53.75 2.60 34.28
N GLY A 838 54.55 1.68 34.84
CA GLY A 838 55.96 1.50 34.48
C GLY A 838 56.57 0.23 35.08
N SER A 839 57.52 -0.35 34.35
CA SER A 839 58.30 -1.58 34.66
C SER A 839 57.50 -2.86 34.96
N SER A 840 57.42 -3.74 33.96
CA SER A 840 58.22 -4.98 33.97
C SER A 840 58.54 -5.44 32.53
N ASP A 841 59.50 -6.37 32.39
CA ASP A 841 59.82 -7.17 31.19
C ASP A 841 60.78 -6.52 30.14
N GLU A 842 62.06 -6.43 30.53
CA GLU A 842 63.29 -6.99 29.87
C GLU A 842 63.34 -7.12 28.31
N GLU A 843 64.29 -6.48 27.59
CA GLU A 843 65.65 -7.01 27.19
C GLU A 843 65.57 -8.24 26.24
N ASP A 844 66.15 -8.32 25.03
CA ASP A 844 67.13 -7.55 24.22
C ASP A 844 66.64 -7.45 22.72
N ASP A 845 67.27 -6.88 21.67
CA ASP A 845 68.67 -6.88 21.17
C ASP A 845 68.98 -5.68 20.23
N LEU A 846 70.28 -5.41 20.01
CA LEU A 846 70.89 -4.43 19.06
C LEU A 846 72.18 -5.07 18.44
N GLU A 847 72.96 -4.49 17.51
CA GLU A 847 73.07 -3.17 16.84
C GLU A 847 73.38 -3.37 15.33
N GLU A 848 73.04 -2.43 14.44
CA GLU A 848 73.74 -2.03 13.17
C GLU A 848 72.81 -1.06 12.35
N VAL A 849 72.99 0.26 12.20
CA VAL A 849 74.13 1.23 12.14
C VAL A 849 74.63 1.49 10.69
N SER A 850 75.09 2.74 10.41
CA SER A 850 75.24 3.45 9.11
C SER A 850 73.91 4.00 8.54
N GLU A 851 73.49 5.26 8.77
CA GLU A 851 74.21 6.52 9.16
C GLU A 851 75.03 7.18 8.03
N ASP A 852 74.97 8.52 7.98
CA ASP A 852 75.77 9.52 7.22
C ASP A 852 75.64 9.53 5.66
N ASP A 853 75.71 10.63 4.89
CA ASP A 853 75.86 12.11 5.05
C ASP A 853 75.38 12.77 3.72
N GLU A 854 75.23 14.10 3.52
CA GLU A 854 74.41 15.16 4.17
C GLU A 854 74.22 16.32 3.12
N GLU A 855 73.52 17.42 3.44
CA GLU A 855 73.45 18.74 2.75
C GLU A 855 72.85 18.87 1.30
N ASP A 856 72.34 20.04 0.84
CA ASP A 856 71.29 20.91 1.43
C ASP A 856 70.70 21.94 0.40
N ASP A 857 69.71 22.72 0.87
CA ASP A 857 69.35 24.11 0.50
C ASP A 857 68.54 24.51 -0.80
N ASP A 858 68.03 25.76 -0.74
CA ASP A 858 67.39 26.63 -1.78
C ASP A 858 65.92 26.38 -2.24
N ASP A 859 65.04 26.15 -1.24
CA ASP A 859 63.96 27.06 -0.79
C ASP A 859 62.93 27.78 -1.73
N ILE A 860 61.76 28.05 -1.12
CA ILE A 860 60.82 29.19 -1.31
C ILE A 860 59.65 29.18 -2.36
N LEU A 861 58.44 29.11 -1.77
CA LEU A 861 57.12 29.65 -2.15
C LEU A 861 56.26 29.07 -3.30
N ALA A 862 55.03 28.70 -2.92
CA ALA A 862 53.92 28.36 -3.81
C ALA A 862 52.83 29.45 -3.85
N ASN A 863 52.33 29.77 -5.05
CA ASN A 863 50.93 30.15 -5.36
C ASN A 863 50.77 30.55 -6.85
N GLY A 864 49.77 30.03 -7.58
CA GLY A 864 49.30 30.69 -8.82
C GLY A 864 48.87 29.85 -10.04
N ILE A 865 47.63 29.36 -10.04
CA ILE A 865 46.64 29.46 -11.15
C ILE A 865 46.99 28.89 -12.57
N VAL A 866 46.37 27.73 -12.87
CA VAL A 866 45.59 27.37 -14.09
C VAL A 866 46.16 27.66 -15.51
N THR A 867 46.41 26.61 -16.33
CA THR A 867 45.67 26.34 -17.61
C THR A 867 46.08 25.06 -18.36
N ASN A 868 45.06 24.38 -18.91
CA ASN A 868 44.96 23.66 -20.20
C ASN A 868 46.14 22.83 -20.79
N GLY A 869 45.91 21.51 -20.89
CA GLY A 869 46.28 20.69 -22.05
C GLY A 869 45.02 20.01 -22.64
N ALA A 870 44.99 19.44 -23.84
CA ALA A 870 46.00 19.42 -24.92
C ALA A 870 45.34 19.21 -26.30
N LYS A 871 46.13 19.43 -27.37
CA LYS A 871 45.85 19.08 -28.78
C LYS A 871 46.63 17.77 -29.11
N ARG A 872 46.42 16.97 -30.17
CA ARG A 872 45.86 17.16 -31.54
C ARG A 872 45.77 15.80 -32.29
N LEU A 873 44.92 15.69 -33.34
CA LEU A 873 45.02 14.78 -34.53
C LEU A 873 44.90 13.23 -34.29
N ALA A 874 44.01 12.46 -34.92
CA ALA A 874 43.76 12.08 -36.35
C ALA A 874 44.55 10.81 -36.78
N ALA A 875 44.10 9.90 -37.67
CA ALA A 875 42.95 9.83 -38.60
C ALA A 875 42.46 8.35 -38.78
N VAL A 876 41.21 8.03 -39.20
CA VAL A 876 40.76 7.55 -40.57
C VAL A 876 41.32 6.15 -40.93
N GLU A 877 40.59 5.10 -41.38
CA GLU A 877 39.44 4.90 -42.33
C GLU A 877 38.36 3.92 -41.73
N GLU A 878 37.03 4.07 -41.96
CA GLU A 878 36.12 3.43 -42.98
C GLU A 878 35.91 1.89 -42.80
N GLU A 879 34.76 1.23 -43.06
CA GLU A 879 33.36 1.52 -43.46
C GLU A 879 32.50 0.29 -42.97
N SER A 880 31.17 0.18 -42.97
CA SER A 880 30.07 0.77 -43.77
C SER A 880 28.72 0.76 -43.00
N ASP A 881 27.92 1.82 -43.15
CA ASP A 881 26.50 1.89 -43.60
C ASP A 881 25.43 0.95 -43.01
N GLU A 882 24.14 1.29 -42.83
CA GLU A 882 23.29 2.50 -42.90
C GLU A 882 21.96 2.10 -42.18
N GLU A 883 20.99 2.92 -41.78
CA GLU A 883 20.61 4.32 -42.05
C GLU A 883 19.82 4.85 -40.81
N GLU A 884 19.74 6.17 -40.60
CA GLU A 884 19.06 6.81 -39.45
C GLU A 884 17.89 7.73 -39.89
N GLU A 885 16.99 8.10 -38.97
CA GLU A 885 16.24 9.36 -39.06
C GLU A 885 16.38 10.13 -37.72
N GLU A 886 16.99 11.32 -37.78
CA GLU A 886 17.38 12.18 -36.66
C GLU A 886 16.27 13.12 -36.13
N GLU A 887 16.30 13.36 -34.80
CA GLU A 887 16.30 14.65 -34.05
C GLU A 887 15.25 15.79 -34.36
N GLU A 888 15.03 16.87 -33.56
CA GLU A 888 15.76 17.60 -32.50
C GLU A 888 14.84 18.11 -31.33
N GLU A 889 15.40 18.65 -30.22
CA GLU A 889 14.70 19.33 -29.08
C GLU A 889 15.07 20.87 -29.03
N VAL A 890 15.03 21.73 -27.98
CA VAL A 890 14.81 21.73 -26.51
C VAL A 890 13.97 22.93 -25.93
N PRO A 891 14.08 24.21 -26.35
CA PRO A 891 14.56 25.20 -25.36
C PRO A 891 13.53 25.87 -24.41
N VAL A 892 13.30 25.23 -23.24
CA VAL A 892 13.35 25.82 -21.88
C VAL A 892 12.71 27.21 -21.62
N ALA A 893 11.69 27.27 -20.74
CA ALA A 893 11.54 28.36 -19.72
C ALA A 893 10.50 28.06 -18.61
N LYS A 894 10.68 28.69 -17.43
CA LYS A 894 9.85 28.53 -16.21
C LYS A 894 8.76 29.61 -16.08
N ASN A 895 7.51 29.25 -15.69
CA ASN A 895 6.86 29.72 -14.43
C ASN A 895 5.36 29.37 -14.26
N GLY A 896 5.02 28.73 -13.13
CA GLY A 896 4.13 29.35 -12.11
C GLY A 896 2.59 29.30 -12.21
N LYS A 897 2.00 28.63 -11.20
CA LYS A 897 0.76 28.96 -10.43
C LYS A 897 -0.65 28.52 -10.92
N LYS A 898 -1.17 27.51 -10.20
CA LYS A 898 -2.43 27.53 -9.39
C LYS A 898 -3.84 27.51 -10.07
N ARG A 899 -4.54 26.39 -9.76
CA ARG A 899 -5.90 26.29 -9.13
C ARG A 899 -7.20 26.65 -9.89
N ALA A 900 -8.14 25.69 -9.81
CA ALA A 900 -9.56 25.81 -9.35
C ALA A 900 -10.57 26.64 -10.19
N ALA A 901 -11.90 26.41 -10.13
CA ALA A 901 -12.76 25.27 -9.72
C ALA A 901 -14.25 25.59 -10.03
N GLU A 902 -15.15 24.62 -9.80
CA GLU A 902 -16.62 24.76 -9.56
C GLU A 902 -17.51 25.17 -10.77
N GLN A 903 -18.67 24.54 -11.06
CA GLN A 903 -19.99 24.44 -10.37
C GLN A 903 -20.75 25.79 -10.30
N ALA A 904 -22.08 25.92 -10.43
CA ALA A 904 -23.25 25.00 -10.54
C ALA A 904 -24.41 25.72 -11.34
N ALA A 905 -25.33 25.10 -12.10
CA ALA A 905 -26.51 24.25 -11.79
C ALA A 905 -27.89 24.95 -11.56
N ALA A 906 -28.98 24.33 -12.08
CA ALA A 906 -30.43 24.47 -11.70
C ALA A 906 -31.18 25.78 -12.12
N PRO A 907 -32.54 25.93 -11.99
CA PRO A 907 -33.52 25.07 -11.27
C PRO A 907 -34.98 24.84 -11.82
N ALA A 908 -35.54 23.71 -11.35
CA ALA A 908 -36.92 23.16 -11.30
C ALA A 908 -38.22 24.02 -11.20
N THR A 909 -39.38 23.40 -11.51
CA THR A 909 -40.69 23.45 -10.76
C THR A 909 -41.68 22.36 -11.28
N LYS A 910 -42.30 21.46 -10.48
CA LYS A 910 -43.44 21.51 -9.51
C LYS A 910 -44.89 21.41 -10.08
N LYS A 911 -45.55 20.25 -9.88
CA LYS A 911 -46.87 20.03 -9.18
C LYS A 911 -47.66 18.82 -9.73
N GLN A 912 -48.02 17.85 -8.88
CA GLN A 912 -49.38 17.27 -8.72
C GLN A 912 -49.37 16.18 -7.61
N LYS A 913 -50.47 15.43 -7.44
CA LYS A 913 -50.73 14.40 -6.41
C LYS A 913 -50.69 14.87 -4.94
N ALA A 914 -51.72 15.61 -4.56
CA ALA A 914 -52.44 15.29 -3.31
C ALA A 914 -53.39 14.09 -3.56
N GLN A 915 -54.05 13.58 -2.50
CA GLN A 915 -55.14 12.58 -2.58
C GLN A 915 -54.78 11.15 -3.06
N GLU A 916 -53.81 10.46 -2.44
CA GLU A 916 -53.78 8.98 -2.47
C GLU A 916 -53.21 8.26 -1.22
N GLN A 917 -52.90 8.99 -0.13
CA GLN A 917 -52.25 8.40 1.06
C GLN A 917 -53.22 8.00 2.21
N ALA A 918 -54.53 7.99 1.97
CA ALA A 918 -55.56 7.85 3.01
C ALA A 918 -55.83 6.41 3.53
N LYS A 919 -54.99 5.41 3.20
CA LYS A 919 -55.29 3.98 3.48
C LYS A 919 -54.15 3.12 4.09
N LYS A 920 -53.12 3.73 4.70
CA LYS A 920 -52.02 2.99 5.38
C LYS A 920 -51.74 3.46 6.82
N GLN A 921 -52.77 3.67 7.65
CA GLN A 921 -52.61 4.31 8.98
C GLN A 921 -53.06 3.52 10.24
N GLU A 922 -53.66 2.33 10.14
CA GLU A 922 -54.27 1.68 11.32
C GLU A 922 -53.45 0.54 11.98
N ALA A 923 -52.42 0.00 11.34
CA ALA A 923 -51.71 -1.20 11.82
C ALA A 923 -50.26 -0.97 12.30
N LYS A 924 -50.04 -0.13 13.34
CA LYS A 924 -48.76 -0.07 14.10
C LYS A 924 -48.78 0.73 15.44
N LYS A 925 -49.86 0.64 16.24
CA LYS A 925 -50.07 1.48 17.46
C LYS A 925 -49.62 0.95 18.85
N PRO A 926 -49.45 -0.36 19.15
CA PRO A 926 -49.19 -0.80 20.53
C PRO A 926 -47.77 -0.57 21.09
N GLU A 927 -46.71 -0.83 20.32
CA GLU A 927 -45.37 -1.10 20.89
C GLU A 927 -44.63 0.16 21.39
N ALA A 928 -44.78 1.28 20.69
CA ALA A 928 -44.06 2.53 20.99
C ALA A 928 -44.29 3.09 22.42
N LYS A 929 -45.36 2.66 23.11
CA LYS A 929 -45.67 3.10 24.48
C LYS A 929 -44.82 2.42 25.57
N LYS A 930 -44.23 1.25 25.34
CA LYS A 930 -43.39 0.57 26.36
C LYS A 930 -42.00 1.19 26.50
N GLU A 931 -41.46 1.79 25.44
CA GLU A 931 -40.10 2.33 25.44
C GLU A 931 -39.99 3.71 26.11
N GLN A 932 -41.02 4.57 25.97
CA GLN A 932 -41.02 5.90 26.58
C GLN A 932 -41.05 5.85 28.12
N ALA A 933 -41.79 4.91 28.72
CA ALA A 933 -41.90 4.78 30.17
C ALA A 933 -40.55 4.53 30.87
N LYS A 934 -39.68 3.68 30.30
CA LYS A 934 -38.34 3.41 30.86
C LYS A 934 -37.42 4.64 30.82
N LYS A 935 -37.54 5.48 29.79
CA LYS A 935 -36.72 6.70 29.61
C LYS A 935 -37.11 7.83 30.57
N GLU A 936 -38.26 7.74 31.24
CA GLU A 936 -38.74 8.77 32.18
C GLU A 936 -38.40 8.48 33.66
N GLN A 937 -38.22 7.20 34.05
CA GLN A 937 -37.76 6.85 35.39
C GLN A 937 -36.27 7.18 35.61
N ALA A 938 -35.39 6.79 34.68
CA ALA A 938 -33.94 7.03 34.80
C ALA A 938 -33.55 8.52 34.94
N LYS A 939 -34.42 9.44 34.51
CA LYS A 939 -34.21 10.89 34.66
C LYS A 939 -34.56 11.46 36.04
N LYS A 940 -35.12 10.69 36.97
CA LYS A 940 -35.53 11.17 38.31
C LYS A 940 -34.51 10.91 39.42
N GLU A 941 -33.55 10.01 39.24
CA GLU A 941 -32.60 9.65 40.31
C GLU A 941 -31.34 10.52 40.35
N GLN A 942 -30.91 11.12 39.24
CA GLN A 942 -29.75 12.03 39.20
C GLN A 942 -30.07 13.48 39.63
N ALA A 943 -31.29 13.76 40.09
CA ALA A 943 -31.77 15.10 40.42
C ALA A 943 -31.99 15.34 41.94
N LYS A 944 -31.10 14.79 42.79
CA LYS A 944 -31.12 15.01 44.25
C LYS A 944 -29.73 14.87 44.88
N LYS A 945 -29.07 16.02 45.09
CA LYS A 945 -27.92 16.38 45.96
C LYS A 945 -27.14 17.51 45.24
N GLU A 946 -26.72 18.60 45.87
CA GLU A 946 -26.87 19.10 47.24
C GLU A 946 -26.77 20.66 47.23
N GLU A 947 -27.45 21.34 48.17
CA GLU A 947 -27.41 22.79 48.42
C GLU A 947 -28.06 23.03 49.82
N PRO A 948 -27.93 24.19 50.51
CA PRO A 948 -26.89 25.24 50.47
C PRO A 948 -26.40 25.65 51.89
N LYS A 949 -25.46 26.61 51.98
CA LYS A 949 -25.68 27.85 52.79
C LYS A 949 -24.69 28.98 52.47
N LYS A 950 -24.90 30.14 53.09
CA LYS A 950 -24.33 31.47 52.76
C LYS A 950 -23.65 32.07 54.00
N GLU A 951 -22.85 33.12 53.79
CA GLU A 951 -23.12 34.37 54.52
C GLU A 951 -22.82 35.62 53.66
N GLN A 952 -22.90 36.82 54.25
CA GLN A 952 -23.07 38.12 53.57
C GLN A 952 -22.31 39.22 54.35
N PRO A 953 -22.04 40.46 53.82
CA PRO A 953 -23.14 41.42 53.65
C PRO A 953 -22.99 42.58 52.61
N LYS A 954 -24.11 43.30 52.44
CA LYS A 954 -24.29 44.69 51.97
C LYS A 954 -24.07 45.01 50.48
N LYS A 955 -24.74 46.11 50.06
CA LYS A 955 -24.87 46.63 48.70
C LYS A 955 -24.56 48.14 48.71
N GLU A 956 -24.01 48.64 47.61
CA GLU A 956 -24.30 50.00 47.14
C GLU A 956 -24.30 50.03 45.60
N ALA A 957 -24.51 51.20 44.99
CA ALA A 957 -25.02 51.30 43.62
C ALA A 957 -24.10 50.75 42.51
N LYS A 958 -24.68 50.00 41.56
CA LYS A 958 -24.03 49.67 40.28
C LYS A 958 -24.23 50.81 39.27
N LYS A 959 -23.14 51.23 38.61
CA LYS A 959 -23.20 51.92 37.31
C LYS A 959 -23.49 50.90 36.18
N GLU A 960 -24.12 51.36 35.11
CA GLU A 960 -24.24 50.62 33.84
C GLU A 960 -23.04 50.90 32.93
N GLU A 961 -22.63 49.90 32.15
CA GLU A 961 -22.17 50.01 30.75
C GLU A 961 -21.77 48.61 30.21
N PRO A 962 -21.71 48.37 28.88
CA PRO A 962 -22.57 48.88 27.82
C PRO A 962 -23.25 47.74 27.02
N LYS A 963 -24.32 48.06 26.26
CA LYS A 963 -24.95 47.11 25.31
C LYS A 963 -24.19 47.05 23.97
N PRO A 964 -24.17 45.91 23.25
CA PRO A 964 -23.54 45.82 21.94
C PRO A 964 -24.22 46.74 20.91
N LYS A 965 -23.44 47.44 20.09
CA LYS A 965 -23.95 48.35 19.05
C LYS A 965 -24.38 47.59 17.80
N ALA A 966 -25.65 47.18 17.76
CA ALA A 966 -26.26 46.66 16.54
C ALA A 966 -26.33 47.77 15.46
N THR A 967 -25.61 47.59 14.36
CA THR A 967 -25.56 48.51 13.22
C THR A 967 -26.46 47.99 12.10
N LYS A 968 -27.45 48.79 11.68
CA LYS A 968 -28.36 48.44 10.57
C LYS A 968 -27.98 49.20 9.31
N LEU A 969 -27.71 48.45 8.24
CA LEU A 969 -27.42 48.99 6.90
C LEU A 969 -28.70 49.38 6.16
N ALA A 970 -28.60 50.30 5.20
CA ALA A 970 -29.74 50.81 4.42
C ALA A 970 -30.51 49.72 3.65
N ASN A 971 -29.84 48.62 3.32
CA ASN A 971 -30.42 47.43 2.66
C ASN A 971 -31.13 46.45 3.62
N GLY A 972 -31.24 46.79 4.90
CA GLY A 972 -31.94 46.01 5.93
C GLY A 972 -31.10 44.99 6.68
N LEU A 973 -29.84 44.75 6.29
CA LEU A 973 -28.90 43.89 7.02
C LEU A 973 -28.59 44.49 8.40
N VAL A 974 -28.71 43.70 9.47
CA VAL A 974 -28.30 44.09 10.83
C VAL A 974 -27.05 43.31 11.23
N ILE A 975 -26.04 44.04 11.70
CA ILE A 975 -24.75 43.53 12.17
C ILE A 975 -24.64 43.83 13.67
N GLU A 976 -24.48 42.80 14.50
CA GLU A 976 -24.26 42.91 15.95
C GLU A 976 -22.91 42.26 16.29
N ASP A 977 -21.90 43.06 16.68
CA ASP A 977 -20.64 42.51 17.18
C ASP A 977 -20.83 42.02 18.63
N VAL A 978 -20.78 40.70 18.81
CA VAL A 978 -20.94 40.02 20.10
C VAL A 978 -19.60 39.97 20.85
N LYS A 979 -18.50 39.81 20.11
CA LYS A 979 -17.12 39.95 20.60
C LYS A 979 -16.26 40.56 19.49
N VAL A 980 -15.62 41.70 19.77
CA VAL A 980 -14.63 42.27 18.84
C VAL A 980 -13.34 41.44 18.92
N GLY A 981 -12.82 41.02 17.76
CA GLY A 981 -11.55 40.29 17.66
C GLY A 981 -10.33 41.21 17.77
N SER A 982 -9.19 40.64 18.17
CA SER A 982 -7.92 41.37 18.32
C SER A 982 -7.03 41.37 17.07
N GLY A 983 -7.29 40.47 16.10
CA GLY A 983 -6.49 40.37 14.87
C GLY A 983 -6.92 41.33 13.75
N PRO A 984 -6.29 41.23 12.56
CA PRO A 984 -6.61 42.04 11.39
C PRO A 984 -8.10 42.03 11.00
N LYS A 985 -8.59 43.15 10.45
CA LYS A 985 -9.96 43.30 9.96
C LYS A 985 -10.10 42.82 8.52
N ALA A 986 -11.09 41.97 8.26
CA ALA A 986 -11.38 41.42 6.94
C ALA A 986 -11.81 42.49 5.93
N LYS A 987 -11.21 42.46 4.75
CA LYS A 987 -11.52 43.31 3.59
C LYS A 987 -12.06 42.43 2.45
N SER A 988 -12.87 43.02 1.57
CA SER A 988 -13.28 42.35 0.35
C SER A 988 -12.07 41.95 -0.51
N GLY A 989 -12.16 40.82 -1.18
CA GLY A 989 -11.10 40.21 -2.00
C GLY A 989 -10.25 39.16 -1.28
N GLN A 990 -10.17 39.21 0.06
CA GLN A 990 -9.40 38.25 0.88
C GLN A 990 -10.12 36.90 1.04
N ARG A 991 -9.39 35.83 1.34
CA ARG A 991 -9.97 34.51 1.62
C ARG A 991 -10.01 34.27 3.13
N ILE A 992 -11.20 34.05 3.69
CA ILE A 992 -11.41 33.94 5.14
C ILE A 992 -11.97 32.58 5.54
N GLY A 993 -11.57 32.12 6.73
CA GLY A 993 -12.00 30.85 7.32
C GLY A 993 -12.80 31.07 8.61
N MET A 994 -14.02 30.51 8.67
CA MET A 994 -15.01 30.82 9.71
C MET A 994 -15.69 29.57 10.30
N ARG A 995 -16.31 29.76 11.47
CA ARG A 995 -17.33 28.87 12.06
C ARG A 995 -18.65 29.63 12.19
N TYR A 996 -19.79 28.93 12.16
CA TYR A 996 -21.11 29.56 12.19
C TYR A 996 -22.25 28.64 12.66
N ILE A 997 -23.38 29.24 13.02
CA ILE A 997 -24.68 28.57 13.19
C ILE A 997 -25.76 29.39 12.49
N GLY A 998 -26.43 28.81 11.49
CA GLY A 998 -27.54 29.42 10.74
C GLY A 998 -28.91 29.01 11.31
N LYS A 999 -29.73 30.00 11.64
CA LYS A 999 -31.05 29.85 12.28
C LYS A 999 -32.12 30.66 11.54
N LEU A 1000 -33.36 30.17 11.53
CA LEU A 1000 -34.53 30.98 11.19
C LEU A 1000 -34.88 31.91 12.36
N GLN A 1001 -35.70 32.95 12.12
CA GLN A 1001 -36.26 33.80 13.20
C GLN A 1001 -37.05 33.00 14.25
N SER A 1002 -37.55 31.80 13.93
CA SER A 1002 -38.18 30.87 14.88
C SER A 1002 -37.18 30.10 15.77
N GLY A 1003 -35.89 30.44 15.74
CA GLY A 1003 -34.83 29.77 16.50
C GLY A 1003 -34.37 28.42 15.93
N LYS A 1004 -35.12 27.83 14.99
CA LYS A 1004 -34.76 26.56 14.33
C LYS A 1004 -33.44 26.72 13.57
N VAL A 1005 -32.42 25.96 13.99
CA VAL A 1005 -31.16 25.79 13.25
C VAL A 1005 -31.46 25.05 11.95
N PHE A 1006 -30.92 25.54 10.83
CA PHE A 1006 -30.95 24.87 9.53
C PHE A 1006 -29.56 24.38 9.07
N ASP A 1007 -28.48 25.02 9.53
CA ASP A 1007 -27.10 24.68 9.18
C ASP A 1007 -26.12 25.11 10.31
N LYS A 1008 -24.96 24.46 10.43
CA LYS A 1008 -23.90 24.80 11.39
C LYS A 1008 -22.53 24.24 10.99
N ASN A 1009 -21.48 25.05 11.14
CA ASN A 1009 -20.10 24.60 11.22
C ASN A 1009 -19.50 25.06 12.56
N VAL A 1010 -19.46 24.15 13.53
CA VAL A 1010 -18.95 24.41 14.91
C VAL A 1010 -17.73 23.56 15.29
N SER A 1011 -17.52 22.44 14.58
CA SER A 1011 -16.44 21.49 14.73
C SER A 1011 -15.98 21.00 13.35
N GLY A 1012 -14.76 20.46 13.25
CA GLY A 1012 -14.14 20.09 11.98
C GLY A 1012 -13.44 21.25 11.27
N LYS A 1013 -13.25 21.13 9.95
CA LYS A 1013 -12.56 22.12 9.11
C LYS A 1013 -13.38 23.41 9.02
N PRO A 1014 -12.80 24.62 9.24
CA PRO A 1014 -13.50 25.88 9.05
C PRO A 1014 -14.05 26.02 7.62
N PHE A 1015 -15.18 26.72 7.48
CA PHE A 1015 -15.72 27.06 6.17
C PHE A 1015 -14.90 28.20 5.55
N ASN A 1016 -14.38 28.02 4.34
CA ASN A 1016 -13.39 28.92 3.72
C ASN A 1016 -13.87 29.47 2.37
N PHE A 1017 -14.01 30.79 2.24
CA PHE A 1017 -14.52 31.47 1.05
C PHE A 1017 -13.83 32.83 0.81
N GLY A 1018 -13.91 33.36 -0.41
CA GLY A 1018 -13.47 34.71 -0.78
C GLY A 1018 -14.53 35.77 -0.45
N LEU A 1019 -14.20 36.70 0.45
CA LEU A 1019 -15.13 37.72 0.94
C LEU A 1019 -15.46 38.76 -0.15
N GLY A 1020 -16.74 38.94 -0.44
CA GLY A 1020 -17.23 39.91 -1.44
C GLY A 1020 -17.12 39.43 -2.88
N ARG A 1021 -17.07 38.12 -3.13
CA ARG A 1021 -16.95 37.52 -4.47
C ARG A 1021 -18.22 36.83 -4.98
N GLY A 1022 -19.30 36.79 -4.19
CA GLY A 1022 -20.49 36.01 -4.50
C GLY A 1022 -20.37 34.51 -4.17
N GLU A 1023 -19.27 34.07 -3.57
CA GLU A 1023 -19.06 32.70 -3.06
C GLU A 1023 -20.05 32.34 -1.90
N VAL A 1024 -20.73 33.33 -1.33
CA VAL A 1024 -21.73 33.19 -0.25
C VAL A 1024 -22.92 34.13 -0.46
N ILE A 1025 -24.00 33.96 0.32
CA ILE A 1025 -25.15 34.87 0.29
C ILE A 1025 -24.75 36.33 0.53
N LYS A 1026 -25.43 37.28 -0.15
CA LYS A 1026 -25.06 38.71 -0.16
C LYS A 1026 -24.97 39.33 1.24
N GLY A 1027 -25.76 38.85 2.20
CA GLY A 1027 -25.71 39.29 3.60
C GLY A 1027 -24.46 38.83 4.37
N TRP A 1028 -23.81 37.74 3.98
CA TRP A 1028 -22.49 37.36 4.49
C TRP A 1028 -21.40 38.24 3.86
N ASP A 1029 -21.41 38.34 2.53
CA ASP A 1029 -20.43 39.11 1.75
C ASP A 1029 -20.36 40.59 2.17
N GLN A 1030 -21.48 41.15 2.62
CA GLN A 1030 -21.55 42.52 3.15
C GLN A 1030 -21.39 42.58 4.68
N GLY A 1031 -21.91 41.59 5.41
CA GLY A 1031 -21.95 41.59 6.88
C GLY A 1031 -20.61 41.27 7.56
N ILE A 1032 -19.69 40.62 6.86
CA ILE A 1032 -18.42 40.13 7.43
C ILE A 1032 -17.25 41.09 7.16
N VAL A 1033 -17.42 42.06 6.26
CA VAL A 1033 -16.45 43.15 6.04
C VAL A 1033 -16.23 43.92 7.36
N GLY A 1034 -14.97 44.26 7.62
CA GLY A 1034 -14.53 44.93 8.84
C GLY A 1034 -14.46 44.06 10.10
N MET A 1035 -14.85 42.78 10.04
CA MET A 1035 -14.76 41.85 11.17
C MET A 1035 -13.31 41.46 11.46
N ALA A 1036 -12.91 41.48 12.73
CA ALA A 1036 -11.54 41.16 13.17
C ALA A 1036 -11.36 39.66 13.48
N ILE A 1037 -10.17 39.11 13.22
CA ILE A 1037 -9.85 37.70 13.56
C ILE A 1037 -10.01 37.47 15.07
N GLY A 1038 -10.62 36.35 15.45
CA GLY A 1038 -10.99 36.00 16.83
C GLY A 1038 -12.33 36.59 17.28
N GLY A 1039 -12.94 37.47 16.48
CA GLY A 1039 -14.23 38.08 16.76
C GLY A 1039 -15.43 37.14 16.53
N GLU A 1040 -16.54 37.49 17.16
CA GLU A 1040 -17.84 36.81 17.07
C GLU A 1040 -18.93 37.85 16.78
N ARG A 1041 -19.76 37.59 15.77
CA ARG A 1041 -20.70 38.55 15.18
C ARG A 1041 -22.02 37.85 14.89
N ARG A 1042 -23.15 38.53 15.10
CA ARG A 1042 -24.46 38.10 14.64
C ARG A 1042 -24.89 38.92 13.43
N LEU A 1043 -25.37 38.22 12.40
CA LEU A 1043 -25.94 38.81 11.19
C LEU A 1043 -27.43 38.45 11.12
N THR A 1044 -28.30 39.45 11.08
CA THR A 1044 -29.72 39.26 10.74
C THR A 1044 -29.94 39.72 9.30
N ILE A 1045 -30.12 38.76 8.41
CA ILE A 1045 -30.08 38.92 6.96
C ILE A 1045 -31.52 38.87 6.42
N PRO A 1046 -32.07 39.98 5.87
CA PRO A 1046 -33.39 39.97 5.25
C PRO A 1046 -33.39 39.08 4.00
N ALA A 1047 -34.56 38.55 3.63
CA ALA A 1047 -34.69 37.58 2.53
C ALA A 1047 -34.03 38.02 1.21
N SER A 1048 -34.09 39.33 0.88
CA SER A 1048 -33.46 39.94 -0.30
C SER A 1048 -31.93 39.85 -0.36
N LEU A 1049 -31.26 39.59 0.77
CA LEU A 1049 -29.82 39.39 0.90
C LEU A 1049 -29.46 37.94 1.27
N ALA A 1050 -30.47 37.07 1.40
CA ALA A 1050 -30.37 35.62 1.55
C ALA A 1050 -30.87 34.94 0.26
N TYR A 1051 -31.83 34.02 0.36
CA TYR A 1051 -32.33 33.20 -0.76
C TYR A 1051 -33.62 33.75 -1.43
N GLY A 1052 -34.11 34.91 -0.99
CA GLY A 1052 -35.28 35.57 -1.57
C GLY A 1052 -36.52 34.67 -1.62
N SER A 1053 -37.11 34.55 -2.81
CA SER A 1053 -38.30 33.74 -3.07
C SER A 1053 -38.00 32.26 -3.38
N GLN A 1054 -36.74 31.80 -3.29
CA GLN A 1054 -36.38 30.39 -3.43
C GLN A 1054 -36.79 29.59 -2.19
N ASN A 1055 -36.90 28.27 -2.32
CA ASN A 1055 -37.31 27.37 -1.23
C ASN A 1055 -36.28 26.25 -1.09
N LEU A 1056 -35.49 26.25 -0.02
CA LEU A 1056 -34.41 25.29 0.21
C LEU A 1056 -34.78 24.28 1.31
N PRO A 1057 -34.10 23.12 1.39
CA PRO A 1057 -34.27 22.19 2.51
C PRO A 1057 -34.10 22.91 3.85
N GLY A 1058 -35.14 22.87 4.69
CA GLY A 1058 -35.15 23.53 5.99
C GLY A 1058 -35.39 25.05 6.00
N ILE A 1059 -35.35 25.75 4.86
CA ILE A 1059 -35.51 27.21 4.75
C ILE A 1059 -36.73 27.57 3.87
N PRO A 1060 -37.84 28.06 4.45
CA PRO A 1060 -39.00 28.55 3.71
C PRO A 1060 -38.70 29.76 2.81
N LYS A 1061 -39.50 29.93 1.75
CA LYS A 1061 -39.49 31.16 0.92
C LYS A 1061 -39.60 32.43 1.77
N ASN A 1062 -38.92 33.49 1.35
CA ASN A 1062 -38.92 34.82 1.98
C ASN A 1062 -38.46 34.84 3.46
N SER A 1063 -37.69 33.84 3.90
CA SER A 1063 -37.16 33.80 5.28
C SER A 1063 -36.06 34.83 5.53
N THR A 1064 -36.15 35.55 6.64
CA THR A 1064 -35.02 36.25 7.27
C THR A 1064 -34.16 35.23 8.01
N LEU A 1065 -32.84 35.26 7.78
CA LEU A 1065 -31.88 34.33 8.39
C LEU A 1065 -31.08 35.03 9.48
N ILE A 1066 -30.81 34.32 10.58
CA ILE A 1066 -29.92 34.77 11.66
C ILE A 1066 -28.70 33.86 11.65
N PHE A 1067 -27.52 34.43 11.51
CA PHE A 1067 -26.25 33.70 11.62
C PHE A 1067 -25.44 34.23 12.80
N ASP A 1068 -25.10 33.34 13.74
CA ASP A 1068 -24.01 33.58 14.69
C ASP A 1068 -22.71 33.11 14.00
N VAL A 1069 -21.72 33.99 13.79
CA VAL A 1069 -20.48 33.69 13.05
C VAL A 1069 -19.22 34.05 13.84
N LYS A 1070 -18.14 33.29 13.64
CA LYS A 1070 -16.82 33.49 14.26
C LYS A 1070 -15.71 33.44 13.21
N LEU A 1071 -14.88 34.47 13.16
CA LEU A 1071 -13.76 34.57 12.21
C LEU A 1071 -12.49 33.95 12.82
N LEU A 1072 -11.95 32.92 12.17
CA LEU A 1072 -10.80 32.15 12.69
C LEU A 1072 -9.50 32.42 11.93
N THR A 1073 -9.55 32.57 10.61
CA THR A 1073 -8.36 32.74 9.76
C THR A 1073 -8.62 33.67 8.58
N MET A 1074 -7.54 34.21 8.01
CA MET A 1074 -7.52 35.12 6.87
C MET A 1074 -6.26 34.81 6.03
N LYS A 1075 -6.38 34.84 4.71
CA LYS A 1075 -5.33 34.58 3.71
C LYS A 1075 -5.53 35.43 2.46
#